data_AF-A0A7Z2VK58-F1
#
_entry.id   AF-A0A7Z2VK58-F1
#
_cell.length_a   1.000
_cell.length_b   1.000
_cell.length_c   1.000
_cell.angle_alpha   90.00
_cell.angle_beta   90.00
_cell.angle_gamma   90.00
#
_symmetry.space_group_name_H-M   'P 1'
#
loop_
_entity.id
_entity.type
_entity.pdbx_description
1 polymer ?
#
loop_
_entity_poly.entity_id
_entity_poly.type
_entity_poly.pdbx_seq_one_letter_code
_entity_poly.pdbx_strand_id
1 'polypeptide(L)'
;MNRLYANVKAAKGFSNAILCMVVLFASMGLGLTIGSGTLNAEGKANVRTDISFDYDSRTDSKQWIPRATITSGDFSNGNITVDKYSFPEFALEAPAKGELSDNCGFKKNNVHWVQTSKGDKVYWADCYSVKASSSSIGFMKIVSRLYEFDVATKQIKLVKEAPDRFIDFYPSFGGYSIYKKDYYNDQVGTDRFHIYSIATNKLVKKVHSVNGEGSENAIMNRYNRAPAPGALIVIELTQTKVEPGSDKFYSKLGNMYYIERTLELFKDGKSKELVFNKNQASREWEKKVGVLLYAKYYDSKKKQWFVGYSTNNGKSFTSISQTGMDATAAFSPNNKYVIVTEVPLNRNKRSKTVDYSTTIVDAATGKTLRKLPIFGSNNFYHTFYWKYGDEMVGVYFFDYKGSKDGYLNLSSGKFTLASDYAERWKVSKNSGSFADLLSPETPPRLILDGKPVSFEEQGPFLAADGQWYVGVSDFAEAVKARMTESRGIVTLSNGAESIKLKSDALISLNGLVYAPVNELTAGFGIVAAFDHGLPGENGKRQLFLYSNRMNQEQFLATYPEAVRVNNQAFYRSIGGNQVERVTGAKTEGYATYGIYNELYFTFKDGKLISIDNGLYPSATMKGLQNYEDKFNSVIQAYGAAKSIKSGSGEILVYPSKDHMKVFYFVGKELQRVFYVPIEK
;
A
#
# COMPACT_ATOMS: atom_id res chain seq x y z
N MET A 1 0.08 56.41 19.23
CA MET A 1 0.26 57.87 19.38
C MET A 1 1.53 58.10 20.19
N ASN A 2 2.52 58.90 19.85
CA ASN A 2 2.90 59.60 18.63
C ASN A 2 4.38 59.98 18.82
N ARG A 3 5.18 59.80 17.76
CA ARG A 3 6.30 60.66 17.28
C ARG A 3 7.14 61.46 18.31
N LEU A 4 8.45 61.22 18.44
CA LEU A 4 9.59 61.63 17.57
C LEU A 4 10.29 62.93 18.04
N TYR A 5 11.63 62.94 17.90
CA TYR A 5 12.63 64.03 18.05
C TYR A 5 13.15 64.31 19.48
N ALA A 6 14.45 64.51 19.75
CA ALA A 6 15.69 64.56 18.96
C ALA A 6 16.91 64.44 19.91
N ASN A 7 18.04 63.88 19.46
CA ASN A 7 19.30 64.62 19.34
C ASN A 7 20.43 63.77 18.74
N VAL A 8 21.12 64.37 17.78
CA VAL A 8 22.25 63.87 16.99
C VAL A 8 23.45 64.76 17.28
N LYS A 9 24.65 64.16 17.42
CA LYS A 9 26.01 64.61 17.05
C LYS A 9 27.00 64.03 18.06
N ALA A 10 28.22 63.61 17.75
CA ALA A 10 29.06 63.36 16.56
C ALA A 10 30.36 62.79 17.19
N ALA A 11 31.18 61.91 16.61
CA ALA A 11 31.91 62.03 15.35
C ALA A 11 32.53 60.66 15.00
N LYS A 12 32.37 60.19 13.75
CA LYS A 12 33.41 60.07 12.68
C LYS A 12 34.60 59.16 13.04
N GLY A 13 34.94 58.12 12.27
CA GLY A 13 34.41 57.60 11.02
C GLY A 13 35.38 56.56 10.44
N PHE A 14 34.92 55.66 9.57
CA PHE A 14 35.65 55.14 8.41
C PHE A 14 34.70 54.28 7.54
N SER A 15 34.39 54.79 6.35
CA SER A 15 34.10 54.11 5.08
C SER A 15 33.12 52.92 5.01
N ASN A 16 31.89 53.20 4.57
CA ASN A 16 31.04 52.27 3.84
C ASN A 16 31.62 52.01 2.44
N ALA A 17 32.18 50.83 2.21
CA ALA A 17 32.20 50.11 0.93
C ALA A 17 33.00 48.82 1.13
N ILE A 18 32.32 47.75 1.59
CA ILE A 18 32.59 46.30 1.37
C ILE A 18 31.52 45.57 2.20
N LEU A 19 30.26 45.80 1.81
CA LEU A 19 29.13 44.97 2.17
C LEU A 19 28.52 44.54 0.85
N CYS A 20 29.20 43.63 0.13
CA CYS A 20 28.61 42.89 -1.00
C CYS A 20 29.48 41.76 -1.60
N MET A 21 30.70 41.45 -1.12
CA MET A 21 31.56 40.51 -1.86
C MET A 21 32.52 39.63 -1.03
N VAL A 22 32.15 39.27 0.21
CA VAL A 22 32.81 38.17 0.94
C VAL A 22 31.74 37.26 1.61
N VAL A 23 30.69 36.98 0.83
CA VAL A 23 29.65 35.96 1.10
C VAL A 23 29.99 34.64 0.38
N LEU A 24 31.15 34.53 -0.26
CA LEU A 24 31.59 33.29 -0.89
C LEU A 24 32.95 32.89 -0.30
N PHE A 25 33.05 31.65 0.18
CA PHE A 25 34.25 30.87 0.54
C PHE A 25 34.49 30.44 2.00
N ALA A 26 33.55 30.62 2.95
CA ALA A 26 33.72 30.09 4.32
C ALA A 26 32.71 28.99 4.75
N SER A 27 31.98 28.37 3.82
CA SER A 27 31.07 27.24 4.11
C SER A 27 31.20 26.06 3.15
N MET A 28 32.43 25.76 2.70
CA MET A 28 32.76 24.46 2.09
C MET A 28 32.99 23.42 3.20
N GLY A 29 31.91 23.12 3.91
CA GLY A 29 31.78 22.06 4.89
C GLY A 29 30.40 21.43 4.79
N LEU A 30 29.83 21.38 3.59
CA LEU A 30 28.62 20.61 3.29
C LEU A 30 29.03 19.13 3.21
N GLY A 31 29.18 18.53 4.38
CA GLY A 31 28.90 17.12 4.56
C GLY A 31 27.43 16.92 4.18
N LEU A 32 27.19 16.58 2.92
CA LEU A 32 25.92 16.04 2.44
C LEU A 32 25.65 14.76 3.22
N THR A 33 25.01 14.88 4.38
CA THR A 33 24.22 13.80 4.96
C THR A 33 23.06 13.55 4.01
N ILE A 34 23.31 12.73 2.98
CA ILE A 34 22.26 12.09 2.21
C ILE A 34 21.66 11.06 3.16
N GLY A 35 20.74 11.52 4.01
CA GLY A 35 19.79 10.63 4.65
C GLY A 35 19.05 9.91 3.55
N SER A 36 18.93 8.59 3.67
CA SER A 36 17.98 7.75 2.93
C SER A 36 16.54 8.09 3.37
N GLY A 37 16.19 9.36 3.33
CA GLY A 37 14.84 9.83 3.50
C GLY A 37 14.13 9.71 2.17
N THR A 38 12.93 9.14 2.19
CA THR A 38 11.90 9.47 1.22
C THR A 38 11.66 10.97 1.33
N LEU A 39 12.42 11.76 0.57
CA LEU A 39 12.04 13.13 0.30
C LEU A 39 10.74 13.03 -0.49
N ASN A 40 9.74 13.81 -0.09
CA ASN A 40 8.45 13.78 -0.75
C ASN A 40 8.66 14.24 -2.20
N ALA A 41 8.26 13.42 -3.17
CA ALA A 41 8.05 13.94 -4.51
C ALA A 41 7.00 15.07 -4.37
N GLU A 42 7.32 16.27 -4.88
CA GLU A 42 6.39 17.40 -4.97
C GLU A 42 5.30 17.10 -6.02
N GLY A 43 4.56 16.01 -5.83
CA GLY A 43 3.32 15.74 -6.53
C GLY A 43 2.24 16.72 -6.06
N LYS A 44 1.22 16.95 -6.89
CA LYS A 44 0.00 17.64 -6.43
C LYS A 44 -0.51 16.93 -5.17
N ALA A 45 -0.89 17.71 -4.15
CA ALA A 45 -1.16 17.24 -2.78
C ALA A 45 -2.04 15.98 -2.69
N ASN A 46 -2.90 15.71 -3.68
CA ASN A 46 -3.86 14.61 -3.67
C ASN A 46 -3.71 13.60 -4.82
N VAL A 47 -2.55 13.52 -5.50
CA VAL A 47 -2.37 12.58 -6.62
C VAL A 47 -1.31 11.53 -6.30
N ARG A 48 -1.72 10.26 -6.37
CA ARG A 48 -0.81 9.11 -6.41
C ARG A 48 -0.42 8.80 -7.83
N THR A 49 0.87 8.58 -8.08
CA THR A 49 1.34 8.06 -9.37
C THR A 49 2.09 6.75 -9.18
N ASP A 50 1.67 5.75 -9.96
CA ASP A 50 2.25 4.42 -10.07
C ASP A 50 2.84 4.24 -11.46
N ILE A 51 4.03 3.62 -11.54
CA ILE A 51 4.68 3.29 -12.80
C ILE A 51 4.96 1.80 -12.85
N SER A 52 4.50 1.15 -13.91
CA SER A 52 4.79 -0.24 -14.22
C SER A 52 5.45 -0.33 -15.60
N PHE A 53 6.25 -1.39 -15.77
CA PHE A 53 6.91 -1.67 -17.03
C PHE A 53 6.49 -3.04 -17.54
N ASP A 54 6.24 -3.10 -18.83
CA ASP A 54 5.95 -4.34 -19.52
C ASP A 54 6.44 -4.28 -20.97
N TYR A 55 6.03 -5.26 -21.76
CA TYR A 55 6.33 -5.34 -23.16
C TYR A 55 5.03 -5.32 -23.95
N ASP A 56 4.96 -4.48 -24.98
CA ASP A 56 3.95 -4.61 -26.02
C ASP A 56 4.36 -5.76 -26.94
N SER A 57 3.75 -6.93 -26.74
CA SER A 57 4.00 -8.12 -27.56
C SER A 57 3.07 -8.08 -28.77
N ARG A 58 3.59 -7.63 -29.90
CA ARG A 58 2.87 -7.66 -31.17
C ARG A 58 3.08 -9.03 -31.83
N THR A 59 2.06 -9.89 -31.77
CA THR A 59 2.10 -11.30 -32.23
C THR A 59 2.48 -11.46 -33.70
N ASP A 60 2.24 -10.42 -34.51
CA ASP A 60 2.60 -10.29 -35.92
C ASP A 60 4.08 -9.92 -36.15
N SER A 61 4.71 -9.22 -35.21
CA SER A 61 6.05 -8.63 -35.39
C SER A 61 7.23 -9.46 -34.88
N LYS A 62 6.99 -10.50 -34.07
CA LYS A 62 8.05 -11.19 -33.27
C LYS A 62 8.94 -10.22 -32.45
N GLN A 63 8.44 -9.02 -32.17
CA GLN A 63 9.15 -8.00 -31.41
C GLN A 63 8.50 -7.81 -30.03
N TRP A 64 9.35 -7.57 -29.02
CA TRP A 64 8.91 -7.08 -27.71
C TRP A 64 9.37 -5.64 -27.57
N ILE A 65 8.41 -4.72 -27.52
CA ILE A 65 8.69 -3.29 -27.38
C ILE A 65 8.54 -2.89 -25.90
N PRO A 66 9.61 -2.41 -25.24
CA PRO A 66 9.51 -1.87 -23.89
C PRO A 66 8.40 -0.83 -23.79
N ARG A 67 7.58 -0.92 -22.74
CA ARG A 67 6.50 0.02 -22.48
C ARG A 67 6.45 0.38 -20.99
N ALA A 68 6.34 1.67 -20.72
CA ALA A 68 6.02 2.19 -19.40
C ALA A 68 4.53 2.55 -19.35
N THR A 69 3.83 2.08 -18.31
CA THR A 69 2.46 2.49 -18.01
C THR A 69 2.49 3.36 -16.75
N ILE A 70 2.03 4.60 -16.88
CA ILE A 70 1.88 5.54 -15.78
C ILE A 70 0.41 5.59 -15.41
N THR A 71 0.08 5.21 -14.19
CA THR A 71 -1.26 5.31 -13.63
C THR A 71 -1.26 6.41 -12.59
N SER A 72 -2.05 7.46 -12.79
CA SER A 72 -2.23 8.53 -11.80
C SER A 72 -3.65 8.50 -11.26
N GLY A 73 -3.79 8.41 -9.94
CA GLY A 73 -5.06 8.40 -9.23
C GLY A 73 -5.19 9.62 -8.32
N ASP A 74 -6.32 10.31 -8.42
CA ASP A 74 -6.64 11.49 -7.61
C ASP A 74 -7.47 11.08 -6.38
N PHE A 75 -6.94 11.32 -5.20
CA PHE A 75 -7.58 11.01 -3.92
C PHE A 75 -8.81 11.88 -3.65
N SER A 76 -8.92 13.06 -4.27
CA SER A 76 -10.06 13.96 -4.07
C SER A 76 -11.32 13.48 -4.77
N ASN A 77 -11.23 12.68 -5.84
CA ASN A 77 -12.41 12.38 -6.67
C ASN A 77 -12.40 10.95 -7.24
N GLY A 78 -11.34 10.17 -7.01
CA GLY A 78 -11.21 8.80 -7.52
C GLY A 78 -10.93 8.72 -9.02
N ASN A 79 -10.61 9.82 -9.69
CA ASN A 79 -10.27 9.80 -11.11
C ASN A 79 -8.92 9.11 -11.31
N ILE A 80 -8.89 8.19 -12.27
CA ILE A 80 -7.69 7.47 -12.67
C ILE A 80 -7.39 7.78 -14.13
N THR A 81 -6.18 8.27 -14.39
CA THR A 81 -5.61 8.42 -15.74
C THR A 81 -4.54 7.36 -15.96
N VAL A 82 -4.54 6.74 -17.13
CA VAL A 82 -3.55 5.72 -17.50
C VAL A 82 -2.90 6.14 -18.82
N ASP A 83 -1.64 6.52 -18.75
CA ASP A 83 -0.83 6.88 -19.90
C ASP A 83 0.16 5.76 -20.22
N LYS A 84 0.25 5.39 -21.50
CA LYS A 84 1.16 4.33 -21.97
C LYS A 84 2.20 4.93 -22.90
N TYR A 85 3.47 4.64 -22.63
CA TYR A 85 4.62 5.12 -23.39
C TYR A 85 5.40 3.92 -23.89
N SER A 86 5.44 3.73 -25.21
CA SER A 86 6.20 2.67 -25.85
C SER A 86 7.53 3.22 -26.37
N PHE A 87 8.56 2.37 -26.36
CA PHE A 87 9.92 2.75 -26.77
C PHE A 87 10.47 1.80 -27.85
N PRO A 88 10.00 1.94 -29.11
CA PRO A 88 10.38 1.07 -30.23
C PRO A 88 11.88 1.04 -30.51
N GLU A 89 12.61 2.10 -30.18
CA GLU A 89 14.07 2.19 -30.33
C GLU A 89 14.84 1.20 -29.44
N PHE A 90 14.19 0.63 -28.42
CA PHE A 90 14.73 -0.43 -27.56
C PHE A 90 14.06 -1.79 -27.81
N ALA A 91 13.32 -1.94 -28.92
CA ALA A 91 12.63 -3.18 -29.26
C ALA A 91 13.59 -4.38 -29.30
N LEU A 92 13.10 -5.50 -28.79
CA LEU A 92 13.76 -6.79 -28.86
C LEU A 92 13.23 -7.55 -30.06
N GLU A 93 14.11 -8.03 -30.92
CA GLU A 93 13.73 -8.87 -32.04
C GLU A 93 14.02 -10.34 -31.72
N ALA A 94 13.03 -11.21 -31.94
CA ALA A 94 13.30 -12.64 -31.93
C ALA A 94 14.22 -13.01 -33.11
N PRO A 95 15.14 -13.98 -32.95
CA PRO A 95 15.92 -14.48 -34.08
C PRO A 95 15.00 -15.06 -35.16
N ALA A 96 15.47 -15.06 -36.42
CA ALA A 96 14.72 -15.59 -37.56
C ALA A 96 14.13 -17.00 -37.31
N LYS A 97 14.86 -17.85 -36.59
CA LYS A 97 14.46 -19.22 -36.17
C LYS A 97 14.42 -19.36 -34.63
N GLY A 98 13.79 -18.41 -33.93
CA GLY A 98 13.69 -18.45 -32.47
C GLY A 98 12.51 -17.68 -31.90
N GLU A 99 12.38 -17.73 -30.58
CA GLU A 99 11.37 -17.00 -29.80
C GLU A 99 12.03 -16.27 -28.61
N LEU A 100 11.44 -15.13 -28.23
CA LEU A 100 11.72 -14.44 -26.97
C LEU A 100 10.87 -15.07 -25.86
N SER A 101 11.46 -15.23 -24.68
CA SER A 101 10.78 -15.81 -23.54
C SER A 101 11.15 -15.10 -22.24
N ASP A 102 10.20 -14.94 -21.33
CA ASP A 102 10.37 -14.28 -20.02
C ASP A 102 10.75 -15.30 -18.91
N ASN A 103 11.20 -16.48 -19.31
CA ASN A 103 11.44 -17.63 -18.42
C ASN A 103 12.74 -17.59 -17.61
N CYS A 104 13.51 -16.50 -17.61
CA CYS A 104 14.78 -16.43 -16.86
C CYS A 104 14.61 -16.13 -15.36
N GLY A 105 13.39 -16.25 -14.83
CA GLY A 105 13.16 -16.35 -13.38
C GLY A 105 13.19 -15.04 -12.60
N PHE A 106 13.28 -13.89 -13.28
CA PHE A 106 13.07 -12.58 -12.67
C PHE A 106 11.67 -12.08 -13.01
N LYS A 107 10.88 -11.83 -11.98
CA LYS A 107 9.52 -11.29 -12.10
C LYS A 107 9.60 -9.95 -12.85
N LYS A 108 8.62 -9.66 -13.70
CA LYS A 108 8.34 -8.37 -14.39
C LYS A 108 8.33 -7.12 -13.47
N ASN A 109 8.68 -7.27 -12.20
CA ASN A 109 8.44 -6.34 -11.10
C ASN A 109 9.74 -5.87 -10.43
N ASN A 110 10.92 -6.10 -11.02
CA ASN A 110 12.19 -5.56 -10.50
C ASN A 110 12.32 -4.07 -10.89
N VAL A 111 11.40 -3.27 -10.36
CA VAL A 111 11.23 -1.85 -10.68
C VAL A 111 11.44 -1.05 -9.39
N HIS A 112 12.33 -0.06 -9.46
CA HIS A 112 12.78 0.71 -8.30
C HIS A 112 12.76 2.21 -8.57
N TRP A 113 12.10 2.95 -7.69
CA TRP A 113 12.10 4.41 -7.72
C TRP A 113 13.31 4.97 -6.99
N VAL A 114 13.95 5.96 -7.60
CA VAL A 114 15.03 6.75 -7.02
C VAL A 114 14.76 8.21 -7.33
N GLN A 115 14.48 9.00 -6.29
CA GLN A 115 14.41 10.44 -6.43
C GLN A 115 15.83 11.01 -6.55
N THR A 116 16.04 11.86 -7.54
CA THR A 116 17.33 12.53 -7.78
C THR A 116 17.16 14.04 -7.70
N SER A 117 18.26 14.79 -7.60
CA SER A 117 18.24 16.25 -7.66
C SER A 117 17.73 16.81 -9.00
N LYS A 118 17.61 15.96 -10.03
CA LYS A 118 17.09 16.29 -11.36
C LYS A 118 15.64 15.81 -11.58
N GLY A 119 14.97 15.35 -10.52
CA GLY A 119 13.63 14.78 -10.57
C GLY A 119 13.60 13.27 -10.32
N ASP A 120 12.40 12.70 -10.37
CA ASP A 120 12.16 11.29 -10.11
C ASP A 120 12.63 10.41 -11.27
N LYS A 121 13.39 9.37 -10.93
CA LYS A 121 13.86 8.34 -11.86
C LYS A 121 13.33 6.98 -11.43
N VAL A 122 12.91 6.17 -12.40
CA VAL A 122 12.50 4.79 -12.15
C VAL A 122 13.40 3.84 -12.90
N TYR A 123 13.99 2.90 -12.19
CA TYR A 123 14.87 1.90 -12.75
C TYR A 123 14.11 0.59 -12.95
N TRP A 124 14.23 0.01 -14.13
CA TRP A 124 13.63 -1.29 -14.44
C TRP A 124 14.72 -2.27 -14.84
N ALA A 125 14.93 -3.28 -14.01
CA ALA A 125 15.77 -4.42 -14.35
C ALA A 125 14.87 -5.51 -14.95
N ASP A 126 15.21 -5.94 -16.15
CA ASP A 126 14.52 -7.02 -16.82
C ASP A 126 15.46 -8.18 -17.14
N CYS A 127 14.85 -9.24 -17.61
CA CYS A 127 15.57 -10.39 -18.11
C CYS A 127 14.70 -11.10 -19.13
N TYR A 128 15.30 -11.51 -20.24
CA TYR A 128 14.67 -12.36 -21.24
C TYR A 128 15.65 -13.43 -21.71
N SER A 129 15.10 -14.53 -22.24
CA SER A 129 15.86 -15.57 -22.91
C SER A 129 15.51 -15.67 -24.38
N VAL A 130 16.50 -16.07 -25.17
CA VAL A 130 16.37 -16.33 -26.60
C VAL A 130 16.50 -17.83 -26.83
N LYS A 131 15.44 -18.47 -27.34
CA LYS A 131 15.46 -19.90 -27.69
C LYS A 131 15.63 -20.09 -29.19
N ALA A 132 16.55 -20.96 -29.60
CA ALA A 132 16.66 -21.42 -30.99
C ALA A 132 15.70 -22.60 -31.23
N SER A 133 14.95 -22.59 -32.34
CA SER A 133 13.82 -23.49 -32.60
C SER A 133 14.16 -24.96 -32.85
N SER A 134 15.44 -25.36 -32.86
CA SER A 134 15.87 -26.68 -33.37
C SER A 134 16.58 -27.59 -32.37
N SER A 135 16.61 -27.25 -31.09
CA SER A 135 17.28 -28.09 -30.07
C SER A 135 16.37 -28.33 -28.88
N SER A 136 15.97 -29.59 -28.69
CA SER A 136 15.31 -30.10 -27.47
C SER A 136 16.16 -29.93 -26.20
N ILE A 137 17.43 -29.51 -26.35
CA ILE A 137 18.42 -29.22 -25.30
C ILE A 137 18.96 -27.78 -25.47
N GLY A 138 18.15 -26.86 -25.98
CA GLY A 138 18.62 -25.58 -26.52
C GLY A 138 19.25 -24.64 -25.50
N PHE A 139 20.49 -24.23 -25.79
CA PHE A 139 21.18 -23.13 -25.12
C PHE A 139 20.28 -21.89 -25.09
N MET A 140 19.73 -21.58 -23.92
CA MET A 140 19.05 -20.31 -23.68
C MET A 140 20.12 -19.25 -23.47
N LYS A 141 20.32 -18.36 -24.44
CA LYS A 141 21.07 -17.12 -24.19
C LYS A 141 20.19 -16.25 -23.30
N ILE A 142 20.71 -15.86 -22.14
CA ILE A 142 20.01 -14.99 -21.20
C ILE A 142 20.55 -13.58 -21.41
N VAL A 143 19.68 -12.57 -21.42
CA VAL A 143 20.09 -11.18 -21.46
C VAL A 143 19.31 -10.43 -20.39
N SER A 144 20.02 -9.73 -19.52
CA SER A 144 19.42 -8.79 -18.57
C SER A 144 19.74 -7.36 -18.97
N ARG A 145 18.77 -6.47 -18.81
CA ARG A 145 18.96 -5.03 -19.02
C ARG A 145 18.53 -4.25 -17.79
N LEU A 146 19.15 -3.09 -17.62
CA LEU A 146 18.76 -2.09 -16.65
C LEU A 146 18.41 -0.82 -17.41
N TYR A 147 17.16 -0.40 -17.31
CA TYR A 147 16.68 0.85 -17.86
C TYR A 147 16.56 1.90 -16.76
N GLU A 148 16.73 3.17 -17.13
CA GLU A 148 16.35 4.35 -16.36
C GLU A 148 15.22 5.06 -17.12
N PHE A 149 14.11 5.29 -16.46
CA PHE A 149 12.97 6.06 -16.95
C PHE A 149 12.91 7.41 -16.23
N ASP A 150 12.86 8.48 -16.99
CA ASP A 150 12.66 9.83 -16.49
C ASP A 150 11.17 10.15 -16.43
N VAL A 151 10.66 10.34 -15.21
CA VAL A 151 9.22 10.56 -14.98
C VAL A 151 8.76 11.92 -15.55
N ALA A 152 9.63 12.92 -15.61
CA ALA A 152 9.29 14.25 -16.11
C ALA A 152 9.29 14.29 -17.63
N THR A 153 10.34 13.77 -18.27
CA THR A 153 10.47 13.82 -19.74
C THR A 153 9.79 12.65 -20.45
N LYS A 154 9.33 11.64 -19.70
CA LYS A 154 8.72 10.40 -20.23
C LYS A 154 9.64 9.63 -21.18
N GLN A 155 10.96 9.75 -20.98
CA GLN A 155 11.97 9.09 -21.80
C GLN A 155 12.59 7.93 -21.05
N ILE A 156 12.94 6.86 -21.77
CA ILE A 156 13.71 5.73 -21.23
C ILE A 156 15.13 5.73 -21.78
N LYS A 157 16.07 5.23 -20.98
CA LYS A 157 17.47 5.05 -21.36
C LYS A 157 17.93 3.67 -20.91
N LEU A 158 18.62 2.95 -21.80
CA LEU A 158 19.37 1.76 -21.41
C LEU A 158 20.63 2.15 -20.62
N VAL A 159 20.68 1.80 -19.34
CA VAL A 159 21.84 2.04 -18.47
C VAL A 159 22.89 0.96 -18.66
N LYS A 160 22.43 -0.30 -18.72
CA LYS A 160 23.31 -1.46 -18.85
C LYS A 160 22.60 -2.62 -19.53
N GLU A 161 23.33 -3.30 -20.42
CA GLU A 161 22.99 -4.64 -20.90
C GLU A 161 24.06 -5.62 -20.40
N ALA A 162 23.63 -6.80 -19.98
CA ALA A 162 24.47 -7.85 -19.46
C ALA A 162 24.10 -9.19 -20.11
N PRO A 163 24.78 -9.59 -21.21
CA PRO A 163 24.57 -10.91 -21.80
C PRO A 163 25.09 -12.02 -20.89
N ASP A 164 24.33 -13.11 -20.82
CA ASP A 164 24.57 -14.32 -20.02
C ASP A 164 24.77 -14.07 -18.53
N ARG A 165 24.19 -12.98 -18.03
CA ARG A 165 24.29 -12.52 -16.64
C ARG A 165 22.97 -11.87 -16.20
N PHE A 166 22.79 -11.78 -14.90
CA PHE A 166 21.65 -11.17 -14.22
C PHE A 166 22.05 -9.82 -13.62
N ILE A 167 21.06 -8.94 -13.46
CA ILE A 167 21.22 -7.63 -12.81
C ILE A 167 20.33 -7.56 -11.58
N ASP A 168 20.93 -7.23 -10.43
CA ASP A 168 20.22 -6.87 -9.19
C ASP A 168 20.46 -5.39 -8.87
N PHE A 169 19.43 -4.69 -8.41
CA PHE A 169 19.49 -3.26 -8.13
C PHE A 169 19.47 -2.96 -6.62
N TYR A 170 20.26 -1.97 -6.20
CA TYR A 170 20.45 -1.56 -4.81
C TYR A 170 20.20 -0.05 -4.68
N PRO A 171 18.94 0.39 -4.52
CA PRO A 171 18.56 1.81 -4.53
C PRO A 171 19.21 2.63 -3.40
N SER A 172 19.25 2.09 -2.18
CA SER A 172 19.77 2.78 -0.99
C SER A 172 21.28 2.99 -1.10
N PHE A 173 22.00 2.01 -1.64
CA PHE A 173 23.42 2.09 -2.01
C PHE A 173 23.63 2.95 -3.27
N GLY A 174 22.63 3.11 -4.14
CA GLY A 174 22.77 3.85 -5.40
C GLY A 174 23.63 3.11 -6.41
N GLY A 175 23.44 1.79 -6.52
CA GLY A 175 24.20 0.94 -7.42
C GLY A 175 23.44 -0.31 -7.85
N TYR A 176 24.10 -1.17 -8.61
CA TYR A 176 23.55 -2.45 -9.06
C TYR A 176 24.68 -3.46 -9.17
N SER A 177 24.37 -4.75 -9.16
CA SER A 177 25.35 -5.80 -9.47
C SER A 177 25.04 -6.47 -10.79
N ILE A 178 26.08 -7.04 -11.39
CA ILE A 178 25.98 -8.00 -12.49
C ILE A 178 26.59 -9.31 -12.00
N TYR A 179 25.87 -10.41 -12.14
CA TYR A 179 26.35 -11.72 -11.69
C TYR A 179 25.86 -12.86 -12.60
N LYS A 180 26.53 -14.02 -12.52
CA LYS A 180 26.10 -15.24 -13.24
C LYS A 180 25.39 -16.17 -12.26
N LYS A 181 24.21 -16.67 -12.63
CA LYS A 181 23.50 -17.66 -11.82
C LYS A 181 24.02 -19.05 -12.15
N ASP A 182 25.01 -19.51 -11.40
CA ASP A 182 25.47 -20.89 -11.51
C ASP A 182 24.40 -21.78 -10.88
N TYR A 183 23.53 -22.35 -11.71
CA TYR A 183 22.39 -23.14 -11.25
C TYR A 183 22.81 -24.54 -10.78
N TYR A 184 23.94 -25.05 -11.25
CA TYR A 184 24.51 -26.33 -10.88
C TYR A 184 26.04 -26.27 -11.08
N ASN A 185 26.78 -26.81 -10.10
CA ASN A 185 28.25 -27.03 -10.03
C ASN A 185 29.07 -25.99 -9.24
N ASP A 186 29.35 -26.32 -7.97
CA ASP A 186 30.66 -26.54 -7.34
C ASP A 186 31.86 -25.60 -7.58
N GLN A 187 31.72 -24.46 -8.25
CA GLN A 187 32.79 -23.47 -8.34
C GLN A 187 32.51 -22.29 -7.40
N VAL A 188 33.20 -22.29 -6.25
CA VAL A 188 33.28 -21.14 -5.36
C VAL A 188 34.17 -20.08 -6.04
N GLY A 189 33.60 -19.35 -7.02
CA GLY A 189 34.29 -18.21 -7.63
C GLY A 189 34.42 -17.08 -6.61
N THR A 190 35.59 -16.46 -6.46
CA THR A 190 35.79 -15.36 -5.50
C THR A 190 35.08 -14.06 -5.90
N ASP A 191 34.77 -13.90 -7.20
CA ASP A 191 34.31 -12.64 -7.82
C ASP A 191 32.98 -12.84 -8.60
N ARG A 192 31.97 -13.44 -7.97
CA ARG A 192 30.69 -13.76 -8.67
C ARG A 192 29.85 -12.52 -9.00
N PHE A 193 29.90 -11.51 -8.14
CA PHE A 193 29.13 -10.28 -8.27
C PHE A 193 30.06 -9.11 -8.58
N HIS A 194 29.74 -8.39 -9.66
CA HIS A 194 30.41 -7.14 -10.03
C HIS A 194 29.48 -5.98 -9.70
N ILE A 195 29.82 -5.15 -8.73
CA ILE A 195 28.99 -4.05 -8.25
C ILE A 195 29.39 -2.76 -8.96
N TYR A 196 28.41 -2.03 -9.48
CA TYR A 196 28.57 -0.79 -10.23
C TYR A 196 27.81 0.35 -9.55
N SER A 197 28.34 1.56 -9.69
CA SER A 197 27.66 2.80 -9.31
C SER A 197 26.64 3.14 -10.39
N ILE A 198 25.39 3.45 -10.02
CA ILE A 198 24.36 3.81 -10.99
C ILE A 198 24.67 5.15 -11.68
N ALA A 199 25.13 6.13 -10.89
CA ALA A 199 25.38 7.49 -11.35
C ALA A 199 26.54 7.59 -12.35
N THR A 200 27.54 6.71 -12.22
CA THR A 200 28.75 6.75 -13.07
C THR A 200 28.88 5.56 -14.01
N ASN A 201 28.09 4.50 -13.84
CA ASN A 201 28.22 3.22 -14.54
C ASN A 201 29.64 2.61 -14.44
N LYS A 202 30.42 3.00 -13.41
CA LYS A 202 31.77 2.48 -13.17
C LYS A 202 31.71 1.32 -12.18
N LEU A 203 32.58 0.33 -12.41
CA LEU A 203 32.78 -0.77 -11.48
C LEU A 203 33.29 -0.21 -10.16
N VAL A 204 32.56 -0.52 -9.09
CA VAL A 204 32.91 -0.15 -7.72
C VAL A 204 33.74 -1.27 -7.10
N LYS A 205 33.24 -2.51 -7.16
CA LYS A 205 33.90 -3.66 -6.51
C LYS A 205 33.48 -5.01 -7.12
N LYS A 206 34.35 -6.02 -7.02
CA LYS A 206 34.03 -7.43 -7.28
C LYS A 206 34.00 -8.19 -5.97
N VAL A 207 32.99 -9.03 -5.77
CA VAL A 207 32.76 -9.75 -4.51
C VAL A 207 32.17 -11.14 -4.78
N HIS A 208 32.22 -12.03 -3.80
CA HIS A 208 31.66 -13.37 -3.92
C HIS A 208 30.13 -13.36 -3.82
N SER A 209 29.57 -12.58 -2.91
CA SER A 209 28.13 -12.45 -2.75
C SER A 209 27.74 -11.09 -2.17
N VAL A 210 26.47 -10.76 -2.35
CA VAL A 210 25.83 -9.55 -1.84
C VAL A 210 24.64 -9.96 -0.99
N ASN A 211 24.57 -9.48 0.25
CA ASN A 211 23.36 -9.56 1.05
C ASN A 211 22.47 -8.38 0.63
N GLY A 212 21.31 -8.65 0.05
CA GLY A 212 20.42 -7.62 -0.50
C GLY A 212 20.05 -6.53 0.53
N GLU A 213 19.67 -5.34 0.05
CA GLU A 213 19.28 -4.22 0.92
C GLU A 213 18.13 -4.60 1.87
N GLY A 214 18.18 -4.10 3.11
CA GLY A 214 17.18 -4.41 4.14
C GLY A 214 17.37 -5.76 4.86
N SER A 215 18.36 -6.57 4.46
CA SER A 215 18.77 -7.79 5.19
C SER A 215 19.57 -7.51 6.46
N GLU A 216 19.87 -6.24 6.75
CA GLU A 216 20.65 -5.77 7.91
C GLU A 216 20.13 -6.39 9.22
N ASN A 217 18.81 -6.45 9.41
CA ASN A 217 18.19 -7.02 10.61
C ASN A 217 18.48 -8.52 10.80
N ALA A 218 18.66 -9.29 9.73
CA ALA A 218 18.93 -10.74 9.81
C ALA A 218 20.38 -11.06 10.24
N ILE A 219 21.26 -10.07 10.19
CA ILE A 219 22.68 -10.18 10.51
C ILE A 219 23.15 -9.22 11.61
N MET A 220 22.27 -8.32 12.08
CA MET A 220 22.55 -7.46 13.23
C MET A 220 22.89 -8.34 14.44
N ASN A 221 23.98 -7.97 15.12
CA ASN A 221 24.59 -8.66 16.27
C ASN A 221 25.29 -10.00 16.00
N ARG A 222 25.41 -10.40 14.73
CA ARG A 222 26.50 -11.30 14.31
C ARG A 222 27.85 -10.58 14.31
N TYR A 223 27.86 -9.25 14.24
CA TYR A 223 29.07 -8.46 14.12
C TYR A 223 29.28 -7.52 15.31
N ASN A 224 30.50 -7.02 15.46
CA ASN A 224 30.93 -6.14 16.56
C ASN A 224 30.29 -4.74 16.56
N ARG A 225 29.54 -4.39 15.51
CA ARG A 225 28.78 -3.14 15.36
C ARG A 225 27.68 -3.31 14.31
N ALA A 226 26.70 -2.41 14.33
CA ALA A 226 25.68 -2.34 13.29
C ALA A 226 26.27 -1.86 11.94
N PRO A 227 25.74 -2.35 10.81
CA PRO A 227 25.96 -1.81 9.48
C PRO A 227 25.78 -0.29 9.39
N ALA A 228 26.65 0.39 8.66
CA ALA A 228 26.44 1.80 8.34
C ALA A 228 25.20 1.99 7.43
N PRO A 229 24.33 2.99 7.68
CA PRO A 229 23.16 3.23 6.85
C PRO A 229 23.50 3.42 5.36
N GLY A 230 22.79 2.73 4.47
CA GLY A 230 22.98 2.83 3.02
C GLY A 230 24.26 2.16 2.49
N ALA A 231 25.03 1.47 3.34
CA ALA A 231 26.11 0.61 2.90
C ALA A 231 25.57 -0.75 2.45
N LEU A 232 26.21 -1.35 1.44
CA LEU A 232 25.86 -2.68 0.97
C LEU A 232 26.70 -3.72 1.71
N ILE A 233 26.08 -4.76 2.26
CA ILE A 233 26.82 -5.84 2.90
C ILE A 233 27.24 -6.86 1.86
N VAL A 234 28.55 -7.05 1.74
CA VAL A 234 29.17 -7.91 0.73
C VAL A 234 30.09 -8.93 1.39
N ILE A 235 30.27 -10.08 0.74
CA ILE A 235 31.17 -11.13 1.21
C ILE A 235 32.30 -11.30 0.20
N GLU A 236 33.53 -11.27 0.69
CA GLU A 236 34.73 -11.66 -0.05
C GLU A 236 35.23 -13.01 0.45
N LEU A 237 35.83 -13.79 -0.45
CA LEU A 237 36.45 -15.05 -0.10
C LEU A 237 37.96 -14.96 -0.29
N THR A 238 38.71 -15.40 0.72
CA THR A 238 40.15 -15.59 0.61
C THR A 238 40.47 -17.08 0.62
N GLN A 239 41.15 -17.56 -0.42
CA GLN A 239 41.57 -18.96 -0.52
C GLN A 239 42.79 -19.25 0.34
N THR A 240 42.81 -20.40 1.01
CA THR A 240 43.97 -20.92 1.75
C THR A 240 44.01 -22.44 1.70
N LYS A 241 45.22 -23.02 1.75
CA LYS A 241 45.45 -24.47 1.88
C LYS A 241 45.47 -24.93 3.34
N VAL A 242 45.62 -23.99 4.28
CA VAL A 242 45.68 -24.27 5.71
C VAL A 242 44.29 -24.08 6.29
N GLU A 243 43.85 -25.07 7.08
CA GLU A 243 42.57 -24.99 7.78
C GLU A 243 42.53 -23.73 8.66
N PRO A 244 41.55 -22.83 8.44
CA PRO A 244 41.40 -21.65 9.27
C PRO A 244 41.05 -22.05 10.70
N GLY A 245 41.48 -21.24 11.67
CA GLY A 245 41.07 -21.43 13.06
C GLY A 245 39.55 -21.39 13.23
N SER A 246 39.06 -21.98 14.32
CA SER A 246 37.63 -22.02 14.69
C SER A 246 36.98 -20.64 14.87
N ASP A 247 37.77 -19.58 14.79
CA ASP A 247 37.36 -18.20 14.88
C ASP A 247 36.87 -17.58 13.58
N LYS A 248 37.03 -18.27 12.44
CA LYS A 248 36.68 -17.76 11.12
C LYS A 248 35.57 -18.60 10.49
N PHE A 249 34.63 -17.93 9.83
CA PHE A 249 33.72 -18.62 8.91
C PHE A 249 34.51 -19.03 7.68
N TYR A 250 34.47 -20.32 7.38
CA TYR A 250 35.07 -20.84 6.17
C TYR A 250 34.25 -21.97 5.59
N SER A 251 34.34 -22.11 4.27
CA SER A 251 33.83 -23.27 3.54
C SER A 251 35.01 -24.09 3.02
N LYS A 252 34.90 -25.42 3.00
CA LYS A 252 35.90 -26.32 2.42
C LYS A 252 35.39 -26.88 1.11
N LEU A 253 36.18 -26.77 0.04
CA LEU A 253 35.90 -27.38 -1.26
C LEU A 253 37.17 -28.08 -1.75
N GLY A 254 37.13 -29.40 -1.82
CA GLY A 254 38.32 -30.23 -2.07
C GLY A 254 39.40 -29.99 -1.01
N ASN A 255 40.61 -29.65 -1.46
CA ASN A 255 41.78 -29.38 -0.61
C ASN A 255 41.99 -27.89 -0.30
N MET A 256 41.01 -27.04 -0.62
CA MET A 256 41.07 -25.60 -0.38
C MET A 256 40.02 -25.18 0.64
N TYR A 257 40.40 -24.24 1.50
CA TYR A 257 39.52 -23.54 2.43
C TYR A 257 39.29 -22.11 1.92
N TYR A 258 38.06 -21.62 2.07
CA TYR A 258 37.64 -20.29 1.65
C TYR A 258 37.19 -19.52 2.88
N ILE A 259 38.01 -18.58 3.33
CA ILE A 259 37.71 -17.73 4.49
C ILE A 259 36.76 -16.63 4.04
N GLU A 260 35.61 -16.54 4.69
CA GLU A 260 34.62 -15.50 4.44
C GLU A 260 34.97 -14.21 5.18
N ARG A 261 34.99 -13.09 4.46
CA ARG A 261 35.13 -11.75 5.02
C ARG A 261 33.89 -10.94 4.68
N THR A 262 33.14 -10.58 5.71
CA THR A 262 31.99 -9.69 5.54
C THR A 262 32.43 -8.24 5.59
N LEU A 263 32.06 -7.46 4.58
CA LEU A 263 32.40 -6.04 4.47
C LEU A 263 31.14 -5.19 4.31
N GLU A 264 31.17 -3.99 4.85
CA GLU A 264 30.32 -2.89 4.40
C GLU A 264 31.00 -2.22 3.21
N LEU A 265 30.30 -2.13 2.09
CA LEU A 265 30.71 -1.36 0.92
C LEU A 265 29.97 -0.02 0.89
N PHE A 266 30.72 1.07 0.79
CA PHE A 266 30.18 2.43 0.67
C PHE A 266 30.08 2.86 -0.79
N LYS A 267 29.24 3.86 -1.08
CA LYS A 267 28.99 4.35 -2.45
C LYS A 267 30.26 4.86 -3.16
N ASP A 268 31.23 5.35 -2.38
CA ASP A 268 32.53 5.81 -2.88
C ASP A 268 33.52 4.66 -3.17
N GLY A 269 33.10 3.40 -2.97
CA GLY A 269 33.91 2.20 -3.18
C GLY A 269 34.82 1.83 -2.02
N LYS A 270 34.88 2.65 -0.96
CA LYS A 270 35.56 2.24 0.26
C LYS A 270 34.81 1.08 0.89
N SER A 271 35.55 0.19 1.54
CA SER A 271 34.96 -0.91 2.29
C SER A 271 35.54 -1.03 3.68
N LYS A 272 34.71 -1.41 4.65
CA LYS A 272 35.11 -1.64 6.04
C LYS A 272 34.66 -3.01 6.49
N GLU A 273 35.57 -3.77 7.09
CA GLU A 273 35.26 -5.11 7.58
C GLU A 273 34.28 -5.07 8.76
N LEU A 274 33.36 -6.04 8.76
CA LEU A 274 32.47 -6.36 9.86
C LEU A 274 33.00 -7.62 10.53
N VAL A 275 33.53 -7.45 11.75
CA VAL A 275 34.15 -8.54 12.50
C VAL A 275 33.07 -9.29 13.26
N PHE A 276 33.03 -10.61 13.13
CA PHE A 276 32.05 -11.43 13.82
C PHE A 276 32.21 -11.32 15.34
N ASN A 277 31.09 -11.12 16.03
CA ASN A 277 31.05 -11.06 17.48
C ASN A 277 30.78 -12.47 18.06
N LYS A 278 31.84 -13.12 18.55
CA LYS A 278 31.75 -14.47 19.14
C LYS A 278 30.95 -14.53 20.45
N ASN A 279 30.82 -13.39 21.14
CA ASN A 279 29.99 -13.28 22.32
C ASN A 279 28.63 -12.76 21.86
N GLN A 280 27.65 -13.64 21.65
CA GLN A 280 26.28 -13.25 21.34
C GLN A 280 25.84 -12.18 22.35
N ALA A 281 25.70 -10.94 21.87
CA ALA A 281 25.54 -9.78 22.73
C ALA A 281 24.24 -9.93 23.54
N SER A 282 24.16 -9.30 24.72
CA SER A 282 22.91 -9.08 25.47
C SER A 282 21.90 -8.18 24.72
N ARG A 283 22.10 -8.00 23.43
CA ARG A 283 21.36 -7.16 22.49
C ARG A 283 21.25 -7.99 21.20
N GLU A 284 20.12 -7.94 20.50
CA GLU A 284 19.85 -8.60 19.21
C GLU A 284 19.91 -7.61 18.03
N TRP A 285 19.55 -6.35 18.27
CA TRP A 285 19.86 -5.23 17.38
C TRP A 285 19.94 -3.93 18.17
N GLU A 286 20.55 -2.90 17.59
CA GLU A 286 20.60 -1.53 18.13
C GLU A 286 20.35 -0.48 17.03
N LYS A 287 19.71 0.63 17.37
CA LYS A 287 19.53 1.76 16.48
C LYS A 287 19.52 3.08 17.25
N LYS A 288 20.40 4.01 16.86
CA LYS A 288 20.46 5.35 17.46
C LYS A 288 19.51 6.30 16.73
N VAL A 289 18.64 6.97 17.49
CA VAL A 289 17.74 8.03 17.00
C VAL A 289 17.89 9.22 17.94
N GLY A 290 18.50 10.30 17.45
CA GLY A 290 18.88 11.44 18.29
C GLY A 290 19.74 11.02 19.49
N VAL A 291 19.26 11.30 20.70
CA VAL A 291 19.93 10.94 21.96
C VAL A 291 19.61 9.53 22.45
N LEU A 292 18.63 8.84 21.84
CA LEU A 292 18.16 7.53 22.28
C LEU A 292 18.85 6.42 21.50
N LEU A 293 19.29 5.38 22.22
CA LEU A 293 19.74 4.12 21.67
C LEU A 293 18.64 3.08 21.87
N TYR A 294 17.90 2.75 20.82
CA TYR A 294 16.93 1.66 20.82
C TYR A 294 17.64 0.33 20.68
N ALA A 295 17.11 -0.71 21.32
CA ALA A 295 17.60 -2.07 21.15
C ALA A 295 16.50 -3.09 21.44
N LYS A 296 16.67 -4.27 20.85
CA LYS A 296 16.13 -5.50 21.45
C LYS A 296 17.21 -6.09 22.34
N TYR A 297 17.00 -6.12 23.66
CA TYR A 297 18.01 -6.48 24.66
C TYR A 297 17.52 -7.59 25.58
N TYR A 298 18.44 -8.41 26.06
CA TYR A 298 18.17 -9.46 27.03
C TYR A 298 18.33 -8.91 28.44
N ASP A 299 17.25 -8.93 29.21
CA ASP A 299 17.28 -8.61 30.64
C ASP A 299 17.60 -9.89 31.41
N SER A 300 18.80 -9.95 32.01
CA SER A 300 19.25 -11.13 32.76
C SER A 300 18.47 -11.39 34.04
N LYS A 301 17.86 -10.35 34.65
CA LYS A 301 17.04 -10.50 35.85
C LYS A 301 15.68 -11.11 35.50
N LYS A 302 15.06 -10.63 34.42
CA LYS A 302 13.76 -11.13 33.93
C LYS A 302 13.89 -12.38 33.04
N LYS A 303 15.12 -12.72 32.64
CA LYS A 303 15.48 -13.84 31.76
C LYS A 303 14.71 -13.84 30.43
N GLN A 304 14.53 -12.66 29.85
CA GLN A 304 13.70 -12.47 28.65
C GLN A 304 14.25 -11.34 27.77
N TRP A 305 13.97 -11.40 26.47
CA TRP A 305 14.22 -10.32 25.51
C TRP A 305 13.14 -9.24 25.57
N PHE A 306 13.57 -7.99 25.48
CA PHE A 306 12.72 -6.81 25.50
C PHE A 306 13.09 -5.87 24.36
N VAL A 307 12.12 -5.11 23.86
CA VAL A 307 12.38 -3.92 23.05
C VAL A 307 12.32 -2.71 23.96
N GLY A 308 13.34 -1.86 23.91
CA GLY A 308 13.41 -0.64 24.72
C GLY A 308 14.44 0.36 24.19
N TYR A 309 14.68 1.40 24.97
CA TYR A 309 15.66 2.44 24.64
C TYR A 309 16.53 2.83 25.83
N SER A 310 17.70 3.40 25.55
CA SER A 310 18.65 3.90 26.54
C SER A 310 19.04 5.35 26.23
N THR A 311 19.07 6.20 27.25
CA THR A 311 19.65 7.55 27.20
C THR A 311 21.15 7.57 27.52
N ASN A 312 21.69 6.47 28.07
CA ASN A 312 23.05 6.38 28.61
C ASN A 312 23.92 5.39 27.81
N ASN A 313 23.84 5.44 26.48
CA ASN A 313 24.58 4.57 25.55
C ASN A 313 24.52 3.07 25.90
N GLY A 314 23.33 2.59 26.31
CA GLY A 314 23.06 1.18 26.53
C GLY A 314 23.42 0.64 27.92
N LYS A 315 23.90 1.47 28.87
CA LYS A 315 24.16 1.00 30.25
C LYS A 315 22.90 0.48 30.96
N SER A 316 21.76 1.12 30.71
CA SER A 316 20.45 0.73 31.20
C SER A 316 19.38 1.02 30.14
N PHE A 317 18.37 0.16 30.05
CA PHE A 317 17.28 0.30 29.10
C PHE A 317 15.95 0.52 29.83
N THR A 318 15.19 1.49 29.34
CA THR A 318 13.77 1.63 29.61
C THR A 318 13.02 0.72 28.64
N SER A 319 12.32 -0.28 29.19
CA SER A 319 11.54 -1.23 28.39
C SER A 319 10.30 -0.55 27.82
N ILE A 320 10.09 -0.70 26.51
CA ILE A 320 8.80 -0.40 25.86
C ILE A 320 7.91 -1.64 25.92
N SER A 321 8.49 -2.82 25.69
CA SER A 321 7.76 -4.08 25.73
C SER A 321 7.51 -4.59 27.15
N GLN A 322 6.49 -5.43 27.31
CA GLN A 322 6.00 -5.95 28.58
C GLN A 322 6.64 -7.30 28.92
N THR A 323 6.73 -7.56 30.23
CA THR A 323 7.18 -8.87 30.74
C THR A 323 6.22 -9.97 30.29
N GLY A 324 6.73 -11.10 29.82
CA GLY A 324 5.93 -12.19 29.28
C GLY A 324 5.57 -12.08 27.79
N MET A 325 6.00 -11.03 27.09
CA MET A 325 5.79 -10.85 25.65
C MET A 325 7.07 -11.04 24.82
N ASP A 326 6.98 -11.64 23.64
CA ASP A 326 8.02 -11.47 22.61
C ASP A 326 7.69 -10.23 21.78
N ALA A 327 8.69 -9.41 21.50
CA ALA A 327 8.49 -8.12 20.85
C ALA A 327 9.41 -7.93 19.65
N THR A 328 8.85 -7.33 18.61
CA THR A 328 9.57 -6.86 17.43
C THR A 328 9.42 -5.34 17.31
N ALA A 329 10.35 -4.69 16.60
CA ALA A 329 10.29 -3.27 16.34
C ALA A 329 10.46 -2.98 14.85
N ALA A 330 9.71 -2.00 14.34
CA ALA A 330 9.85 -1.47 13.00
C ALA A 330 9.93 0.06 13.06
N PHE A 331 10.98 0.65 12.48
CA PHE A 331 11.17 2.09 12.43
C PHE A 331 10.64 2.64 11.11
N SER A 332 9.95 3.79 11.18
CA SER A 332 9.66 4.61 10.01
C SER A 332 10.95 5.03 9.27
N PRO A 333 10.91 5.28 7.95
CA PRO A 333 12.09 5.64 7.15
C PRO A 333 12.94 6.77 7.74
N ASN A 334 12.33 7.86 8.20
CA ASN A 334 13.05 8.99 8.81
C ASN A 334 13.15 8.89 10.34
N ASN A 335 12.80 7.75 10.93
CA ASN A 335 12.84 7.52 12.37
C ASN A 335 11.95 8.50 13.16
N LYS A 336 10.82 8.92 12.61
CA LYS A 336 9.80 9.69 13.35
C LYS A 336 9.08 8.81 14.38
N TYR A 337 8.70 7.61 13.95
CA TYR A 337 8.02 6.60 14.77
C TYR A 337 8.82 5.30 14.87
N VAL A 338 8.64 4.60 15.99
CA VAL A 338 8.90 3.16 16.11
C VAL A 338 7.60 2.44 16.46
N ILE A 339 7.31 1.38 15.73
CA ILE A 339 6.18 0.47 15.96
C ILE A 339 6.73 -0.74 16.71
N VAL A 340 6.17 -1.04 17.87
CA VAL A 340 6.51 -2.22 18.66
C VAL A 340 5.33 -3.17 18.67
N THR A 341 5.51 -4.35 18.06
CA THR A 341 4.49 -5.41 18.08
C THR A 341 4.89 -6.44 19.12
N GLU A 342 3.96 -6.76 20.01
CA GLU A 342 4.17 -7.68 21.14
C GLU A 342 3.23 -8.88 21.04
N VAL A 343 3.73 -10.07 21.35
CA VAL A 343 3.00 -11.34 21.30
C VAL A 343 3.19 -12.08 22.63
N PRO A 344 2.13 -12.53 23.32
CA PRO A 344 2.27 -13.30 24.54
C PRO A 344 3.07 -14.59 24.34
N LEU A 345 3.99 -14.84 25.27
CA LEU A 345 4.76 -16.09 25.32
C LEU A 345 4.00 -17.12 26.15
N ASN A 346 3.69 -18.27 25.56
CA ASN A 346 3.30 -19.44 26.31
C ASN A 346 4.55 -20.01 27.01
N ARG A 347 4.72 -19.67 28.28
CA ARG A 347 5.89 -20.07 29.09
C ARG A 347 6.08 -21.58 29.19
N ASN A 348 4.99 -22.35 29.12
CA ASN A 348 5.04 -23.82 29.25
C ASN A 348 5.48 -24.49 27.94
N LYS A 349 5.13 -23.91 26.79
CA LYS A 349 5.41 -24.49 25.46
C LYS A 349 6.54 -23.77 24.70
N ARG A 350 7.10 -22.69 25.26
CA ARG A 350 8.04 -21.76 24.59
C ARG A 350 7.53 -21.32 23.20
N SER A 351 6.21 -21.21 23.05
CA SER A 351 5.54 -20.89 21.79
C SER A 351 4.80 -19.57 21.90
N LYS A 352 4.57 -18.89 20.77
CA LYS A 352 3.80 -17.66 20.68
C LYS A 352 2.30 -17.96 20.69
N THR A 353 1.48 -17.09 21.29
CA THR A 353 0.02 -17.16 21.16
C THR A 353 -0.45 -16.44 19.89
N VAL A 354 -1.73 -16.58 19.57
CA VAL A 354 -2.38 -15.95 18.41
C VAL A 354 -2.66 -14.44 18.61
N ASP A 355 -2.67 -13.98 19.85
CA ASP A 355 -2.93 -12.58 20.19
C ASP A 355 -1.68 -11.70 20.00
N TYR A 356 -1.86 -10.44 19.62
CA TYR A 356 -0.77 -9.48 19.60
C TYR A 356 -1.24 -8.10 20.07
N SER A 357 -0.32 -7.20 20.36
CA SER A 357 -0.63 -5.79 20.55
C SER A 357 0.40 -4.94 19.83
N THR A 358 0.00 -3.76 19.37
CA THR A 358 0.90 -2.86 18.65
C THR A 358 0.97 -1.54 19.39
N THR A 359 2.18 -1.07 19.67
CA THR A 359 2.43 0.22 20.32
C THR A 359 3.17 1.14 19.36
N ILE A 360 2.65 2.35 19.17
CA ILE A 360 3.31 3.40 18.41
C ILE A 360 4.03 4.32 19.39
N VAL A 361 5.31 4.55 19.15
CA VAL A 361 6.20 5.36 20.01
C VAL A 361 6.83 6.45 19.16
N ASP A 362 6.88 7.67 19.70
CA ASP A 362 7.70 8.75 19.16
C ASP A 362 9.18 8.35 19.29
N ALA A 363 9.88 8.22 18.17
CA ALA A 363 11.22 7.66 18.18
C ALA A 363 12.29 8.66 18.65
N ALA A 364 12.00 9.97 18.69
CA ALA A 364 12.92 10.97 19.21
C ALA A 364 12.88 11.03 20.74
N THR A 365 11.69 10.84 21.35
CA THR A 365 11.50 10.98 22.79
C THR A 365 11.26 9.65 23.52
N GLY A 366 11.03 8.54 22.81
CA GLY A 366 10.68 7.26 23.41
C GLY A 366 9.30 7.23 24.09
N LYS A 367 8.46 8.23 23.83
CA LYS A 367 7.13 8.35 24.44
C LYS A 367 6.12 7.51 23.68
N THR A 368 5.37 6.67 24.38
CA THR A 368 4.21 5.99 23.79
C THR A 368 3.18 7.01 23.34
N LEU A 369 2.91 7.04 22.04
CA LEU A 369 1.84 7.86 21.45
C LEU A 369 0.51 7.12 21.56
N ARG A 370 0.50 5.84 21.18
CA ARG A 370 -0.74 5.04 21.11
C ARG A 370 -0.46 3.57 21.39
N LYS A 371 -1.42 2.89 22.00
CA LYS A 371 -1.53 1.44 22.03
C LYS A 371 -2.74 1.06 21.19
N LEU A 372 -2.52 0.24 20.18
CA LEU A 372 -3.53 -0.16 19.22
C LEU A 372 -4.14 -1.51 19.60
N PRO A 373 -5.45 -1.69 19.38
CA PRO A 373 -6.07 -3.00 19.45
C PRO A 373 -5.52 -3.90 18.34
N ILE A 374 -5.81 -5.19 18.44
CA ILE A 374 -5.63 -6.14 17.34
C ILE A 374 -6.52 -5.70 16.18
N PHE A 375 -5.95 -5.58 14.98
CA PHE A 375 -6.68 -5.15 13.78
C PHE A 375 -6.74 -6.24 12.68
N GLY A 376 -6.37 -7.49 13.01
CA GLY A 376 -6.53 -8.67 12.14
C GLY A 376 -7.04 -9.86 12.95
N SER A 377 -7.48 -10.95 12.31
CA SER A 377 -8.08 -12.10 13.02
C SER A 377 -7.06 -12.81 13.91
N ASN A 378 -6.92 -12.44 15.20
CA ASN A 378 -5.98 -13.04 16.18
C ASN A 378 -4.72 -13.64 15.51
N ASN A 379 -3.99 -12.84 14.73
CA ASN A 379 -2.90 -13.31 13.90
C ASN A 379 -1.67 -12.44 14.13
N PHE A 380 -0.66 -12.98 14.80
CA PHE A 380 0.60 -12.24 15.03
C PHE A 380 1.57 -12.30 13.83
N TYR A 381 1.32 -13.14 12.83
CA TYR A 381 2.16 -13.21 11.63
C TYR A 381 1.77 -12.12 10.64
N HIS A 382 2.24 -10.91 10.91
CA HIS A 382 2.18 -9.80 9.96
C HIS A 382 3.55 -9.13 9.80
N THR A 383 3.69 -8.35 8.74
CA THR A 383 4.85 -7.49 8.53
C THR A 383 4.43 -6.08 8.12
N PHE A 384 5.27 -5.11 8.46
CA PHE A 384 5.11 -3.71 8.13
C PHE A 384 5.91 -3.36 6.88
N TYR A 385 5.24 -2.81 5.88
CA TYR A 385 5.85 -2.37 4.63
C TYR A 385 5.81 -0.85 4.50
N TRP A 386 6.98 -0.23 4.63
CA TRP A 386 7.16 1.21 4.47
C TRP A 386 7.17 1.59 2.98
N LYS A 387 5.99 1.90 2.46
CA LYS A 387 5.77 2.33 1.06
C LYS A 387 5.17 3.73 0.92
N TYR A 388 4.70 4.34 2.01
CA TYR A 388 3.84 5.54 2.02
C TYR A 388 4.39 6.64 2.94
N GLY A 389 5.72 6.82 2.94
CA GLY A 389 6.40 7.77 3.82
C GLY A 389 6.45 7.33 5.29
N ASP A 390 6.54 8.30 6.20
CA ASP A 390 6.63 8.06 7.65
C ASP A 390 5.28 7.90 8.33
N GLU A 391 4.22 8.54 7.82
CA GLU A 391 2.92 8.60 8.49
C GLU A 391 2.05 7.37 8.25
N MET A 392 2.35 6.59 7.22
CA MET A 392 1.52 5.45 6.83
C MET A 392 2.36 4.23 6.47
N VAL A 393 1.91 3.07 6.94
CA VAL A 393 2.59 1.79 6.71
C VAL A 393 1.60 0.74 6.22
N GLY A 394 1.98 -0.04 5.21
CA GLY A 394 1.21 -1.21 4.79
C GLY A 394 1.37 -2.33 5.81
N VAL A 395 0.29 -3.01 6.16
CA VAL A 395 0.31 -4.19 7.04
C VAL A 395 -0.16 -5.40 6.26
N TYR A 396 0.70 -6.41 6.22
CA TYR A 396 0.46 -7.64 5.47
C TYR A 396 0.36 -8.83 6.39
N PHE A 397 -0.71 -9.61 6.24
CA PHE A 397 -0.94 -10.84 6.99
C PHE A 397 -0.58 -12.05 6.12
N PHE A 398 0.29 -12.93 6.63
CA PHE A 398 0.71 -14.13 5.90
C PHE A 398 -0.40 -15.18 5.85
N ASP A 399 -1.09 -15.28 4.71
CA ASP A 399 -1.86 -16.45 4.22
C ASP A 399 -2.79 -17.17 5.21
N TYR A 400 -3.55 -16.41 6.01
CA TYR A 400 -4.59 -16.97 6.89
C TYR A 400 -6.00 -16.51 6.51
N LYS A 401 -6.93 -17.47 6.42
CA LYS A 401 -8.35 -17.26 6.13
C LYS A 401 -8.95 -16.23 7.10
N GLY A 402 -9.46 -15.11 6.57
CA GLY A 402 -10.23 -14.11 7.33
C GLY A 402 -9.47 -12.84 7.75
N SER A 403 -8.14 -12.77 7.57
CA SER A 403 -7.39 -11.51 7.71
C SER A 403 -7.27 -10.82 6.36
N LYS A 404 -7.60 -9.52 6.31
CA LYS A 404 -7.37 -8.67 5.14
C LYS A 404 -6.18 -7.76 5.39
N ASP A 405 -5.31 -7.66 4.38
CA ASP A 405 -4.22 -6.71 4.36
C ASP A 405 -4.78 -5.28 4.44
N GLY A 406 -3.94 -4.32 4.85
CA GLY A 406 -4.40 -2.94 4.98
C GLY A 406 -3.28 -1.95 5.23
N TYR A 407 -3.66 -0.79 5.75
CA TYR A 407 -2.79 0.36 5.97
C TYR A 407 -3.03 0.91 7.36
N LEU A 408 -1.96 1.21 8.07
CA LEU A 408 -1.98 1.83 9.38
C LEU A 408 -1.45 3.26 9.26
N ASN A 409 -2.30 4.24 9.53
CA ASN A 409 -1.89 5.63 9.73
C ASN A 409 -1.39 5.80 11.16
N LEU A 410 -0.14 6.24 11.33
CA LEU A 410 0.56 6.22 12.62
C LEU A 410 0.22 7.42 13.50
N SER A 411 -0.06 8.58 12.92
CA SER A 411 -0.47 9.78 13.67
C SER A 411 -1.85 9.57 14.32
N SER A 412 -2.81 8.98 13.60
CA SER A 412 -4.17 8.68 14.11
C SER A 412 -4.28 7.33 14.83
N GLY A 413 -3.44 6.36 14.48
CA GLY A 413 -3.56 4.97 14.93
C GLY A 413 -4.72 4.21 14.27
N LYS A 414 -5.27 4.71 13.16
CA LYS A 414 -6.39 4.08 12.45
C LYS A 414 -5.88 3.10 11.40
N PHE A 415 -6.48 1.92 11.40
CA PHE A 415 -6.25 0.87 10.40
C PHE A 415 -7.37 0.90 9.36
N THR A 416 -7.00 0.91 8.09
CA THR A 416 -7.91 0.82 6.94
C THR A 416 -7.60 -0.45 6.16
N LEU A 417 -8.60 -1.05 5.53
CA LEU A 417 -8.44 -2.28 4.75
C LEU A 417 -8.05 -1.96 3.31
N ALA A 418 -7.25 -2.84 2.71
CA ALA A 418 -7.07 -2.85 1.28
C ALA A 418 -8.37 -3.30 0.59
N SER A 419 -8.82 -2.53 -0.40
CA SER A 419 -10.13 -2.75 -1.03
C SER A 419 -10.11 -3.82 -2.13
N ASP A 420 -8.93 -4.19 -2.61
CA ASP A 420 -8.69 -5.35 -3.47
C ASP A 420 -7.81 -6.38 -2.74
N TYR A 421 -7.84 -7.65 -3.18
CA TYR A 421 -6.72 -8.56 -2.93
C TYR A 421 -5.50 -7.93 -3.61
N ALA A 422 -4.84 -7.03 -2.89
CA ALA A 422 -3.77 -6.21 -3.39
C ALA A 422 -2.84 -7.10 -4.20
N GLU A 423 -2.54 -6.73 -5.45
CA GLU A 423 -1.51 -7.42 -6.21
C GLU A 423 -0.17 -7.16 -5.49
N ARG A 424 0.10 -8.01 -4.48
CA ARG A 424 1.07 -7.91 -3.38
C ARG A 424 2.52 -7.61 -3.80
N TRP A 425 2.80 -7.59 -5.10
CA TRP A 425 4.14 -7.57 -5.66
C TRP A 425 4.30 -6.69 -6.91
N LYS A 426 3.28 -5.96 -7.36
CA LYS A 426 3.33 -5.26 -8.66
C LYS A 426 3.59 -3.76 -8.60
N VAL A 427 3.47 -3.13 -7.43
CA VAL A 427 3.64 -1.69 -7.33
C VAL A 427 5.04 -1.36 -6.84
N SER A 428 5.87 -0.91 -7.79
CA SER A 428 7.07 -0.14 -7.52
C SER A 428 6.65 1.18 -6.86
N LYS A 429 7.33 1.57 -5.77
CA LYS A 429 6.94 2.64 -4.82
C LYS A 429 6.16 3.82 -5.43
N ASN A 430 5.14 4.27 -4.72
CA ASN A 430 4.28 5.38 -5.12
C ASN A 430 4.95 6.74 -4.87
N SER A 431 4.59 7.75 -5.65
CA SER A 431 4.87 9.17 -5.36
C SER A 431 3.61 9.88 -4.87
N GLY A 432 3.76 10.88 -3.99
CA GLY A 432 2.67 11.66 -3.38
C GLY A 432 2.89 11.94 -1.89
N SER A 433 2.12 12.88 -1.32
CA SER A 433 2.04 13.07 0.13
C SER A 433 0.98 12.12 0.70
N PHE A 434 1.33 11.34 1.71
CA PHE A 434 0.40 10.42 2.39
C PHE A 434 0.16 10.80 3.85
N ALA A 435 0.72 11.93 4.29
CA ALA A 435 0.68 12.35 5.69
C ALA A 435 -0.74 12.59 6.22
N ASP A 436 -1.60 13.09 5.33
CA ASP A 436 -2.95 13.53 5.66
C ASP A 436 -4.03 12.52 5.20
N LEU A 437 -3.60 11.33 4.77
CA LEU A 437 -4.47 10.27 4.28
C LEU A 437 -4.67 9.16 5.33
N LEU A 438 -5.84 8.53 5.32
CA LEU A 438 -6.14 7.31 6.08
C LEU A 438 -5.84 6.05 5.27
N SER A 439 -6.00 6.12 3.94
CA SER A 439 -5.68 5.03 3.01
C SER A 439 -4.92 5.58 1.80
N PRO A 440 -3.91 4.86 1.26
CA PRO A 440 -3.18 5.25 0.07
C PRO A 440 -3.81 4.69 -1.22
N GLU A 441 -4.98 4.06 -1.12
CA GLU A 441 -5.72 3.58 -2.28
C GLU A 441 -6.48 4.72 -2.94
N THR A 442 -6.45 4.75 -4.28
CA THR A 442 -7.33 5.65 -5.02
C THR A 442 -8.78 5.29 -4.67
N PRO A 443 -9.57 6.23 -4.14
CA PRO A 443 -10.93 5.95 -3.71
C PRO A 443 -11.82 5.64 -4.90
N PRO A 444 -12.94 4.91 -4.71
CA PRO A 444 -13.95 4.82 -5.75
C PRO A 444 -14.51 6.21 -6.05
N ARG A 445 -14.78 6.48 -7.32
CA ARG A 445 -15.41 7.74 -7.73
C ARG A 445 -16.83 7.80 -7.19
N LEU A 446 -17.12 8.80 -6.35
CA LEU A 446 -18.47 9.01 -5.82
C LEU A 446 -19.32 9.79 -6.83
N ILE A 447 -20.44 9.22 -7.25
CA ILE A 447 -21.47 9.87 -8.07
C ILE A 447 -22.73 10.03 -7.20
N LEU A 448 -23.11 11.28 -6.90
CA LEU A 448 -24.33 11.61 -6.17
C LEU A 448 -25.36 12.25 -7.10
N ASP A 449 -26.54 11.65 -7.25
CA ASP A 449 -27.62 12.14 -8.13
C ASP A 449 -27.12 12.47 -9.55
N GLY A 450 -26.29 11.57 -10.09
CA GLY A 450 -25.67 11.69 -11.42
C GLY A 450 -24.49 12.65 -11.51
N LYS A 451 -24.08 13.30 -10.41
CA LYS A 451 -22.97 14.26 -10.39
C LYS A 451 -21.76 13.72 -9.63
N PRO A 452 -20.54 13.86 -10.17
CA PRO A 452 -19.35 13.48 -9.41
C PRO A 452 -19.16 14.39 -8.20
N VAL A 453 -18.80 13.78 -7.07
CA VAL A 453 -18.45 14.48 -5.84
C VAL A 453 -16.93 14.56 -5.75
N SER A 454 -16.42 15.74 -5.42
CA SER A 454 -15.02 15.96 -5.07
C SER A 454 -14.92 16.19 -3.57
N PHE A 455 -13.85 15.70 -2.99
CA PHE A 455 -13.51 15.78 -1.57
C PHE A 455 -12.31 16.70 -1.38
N GLU A 456 -12.22 17.36 -0.23
CA GLU A 456 -11.12 18.29 0.05
C GLU A 456 -9.75 17.58 0.13
N GLU A 457 -9.71 16.43 0.81
CA GLU A 457 -8.48 15.63 1.01
C GLU A 457 -8.60 14.23 0.41
N GLN A 458 -9.43 13.37 1.02
CA GLN A 458 -9.58 11.98 0.66
C GLN A 458 -11.05 11.59 0.44
N GLY A 459 -11.33 10.96 -0.70
CA GLY A 459 -12.60 10.34 -1.02
C GLY A 459 -12.88 9.05 -0.22
N PRO A 460 -13.86 8.24 -0.65
CA PRO A 460 -14.27 7.08 0.13
C PRO A 460 -13.14 6.07 0.40
N PHE A 461 -13.03 5.56 1.62
CA PHE A 461 -12.07 4.50 1.97
C PHE A 461 -12.71 3.40 2.82
N LEU A 462 -12.13 2.20 2.80
CA LEU A 462 -12.61 1.04 3.55
C LEU A 462 -11.90 0.95 4.91
N ALA A 463 -12.63 1.03 6.02
CA ALA A 463 -12.06 0.94 7.36
C ALA A 463 -11.98 -0.51 7.87
N ALA A 464 -11.26 -0.72 8.98
CA ALA A 464 -11.07 -2.03 9.63
C ALA A 464 -12.37 -2.78 10.00
N ASP A 465 -13.46 -2.05 10.24
CA ASP A 465 -14.79 -2.58 10.53
C ASP A 465 -15.54 -3.08 9.28
N GLY A 466 -14.91 -3.00 8.10
CA GLY A 466 -15.48 -3.41 6.82
C GLY A 466 -16.45 -2.38 6.22
N GLN A 467 -16.56 -1.18 6.81
CA GLN A 467 -17.44 -0.14 6.32
C GLN A 467 -16.68 0.88 5.48
N TRP A 468 -17.34 1.42 4.46
CA TRP A 468 -16.84 2.55 3.70
C TRP A 468 -17.12 3.85 4.46
N TYR A 469 -16.14 4.73 4.53
CA TYR A 469 -16.20 6.04 5.18
C TYR A 469 -15.97 7.16 4.17
N VAL A 470 -16.60 8.32 4.38
CA VAL A 470 -16.43 9.54 3.56
C VAL A 470 -16.35 10.77 4.44
N GLY A 471 -15.72 11.84 3.92
CA GLY A 471 -15.66 13.14 4.57
C GLY A 471 -17.07 13.71 4.78
N VAL A 472 -17.40 14.05 6.03
CA VAL A 472 -18.75 14.47 6.41
C VAL A 472 -19.11 15.83 5.84
N SER A 473 -18.15 16.77 5.80
CA SER A 473 -18.36 18.12 5.26
C SER A 473 -18.69 18.07 3.77
N ASP A 474 -17.83 17.40 2.97
CA ASP A 474 -18.01 17.25 1.53
C ASP A 474 -19.31 16.51 1.19
N PHE A 475 -19.62 15.45 1.95
CA PHE A 475 -20.88 14.74 1.79
C PHE A 475 -22.08 15.64 2.09
N ALA A 476 -22.04 16.40 3.20
CA ALA A 476 -23.11 17.30 3.58
C ALA A 476 -23.34 18.38 2.52
N GLU A 477 -22.28 18.97 1.97
CA GLU A 477 -22.36 19.91 0.85
C GLU A 477 -23.01 19.25 -0.38
N ALA A 478 -22.57 18.05 -0.75
CA ALA A 478 -23.08 17.33 -1.90
C ALA A 478 -24.59 17.04 -1.79
N VAL A 479 -25.08 16.67 -0.60
CA VAL A 479 -26.52 16.45 -0.35
C VAL A 479 -27.28 17.72 0.06
N LYS A 480 -26.64 18.90 0.05
CA LYS A 480 -27.19 20.19 0.50
C LYS A 480 -27.73 20.15 1.94
N ALA A 481 -27.05 19.43 2.83
CA ALA A 481 -27.33 19.40 4.25
C ALA A 481 -26.48 20.42 5.01
N ARG A 482 -27.07 21.01 6.06
CA ARG A 482 -26.35 21.81 7.05
C ARG A 482 -25.69 20.88 8.07
N MET A 483 -24.38 21.01 8.23
CA MET A 483 -23.61 20.38 9.29
C MET A 483 -23.53 21.28 10.53
N THR A 484 -23.74 20.71 11.71
CA THR A 484 -23.48 21.36 13.00
C THR A 484 -22.77 20.38 13.92
N GLU A 485 -21.78 20.87 14.67
CA GLU A 485 -21.07 20.08 15.68
C GLU A 485 -21.37 20.66 17.07
N SER A 486 -21.79 19.79 18.00
CA SER A 486 -22.02 20.18 19.39
C SER A 486 -21.69 19.03 20.32
N ARG A 487 -20.79 19.27 21.28
CA ARG A 487 -20.36 18.28 22.29
C ARG A 487 -19.89 16.94 21.67
N GLY A 488 -19.17 16.99 20.55
CA GLY A 488 -18.68 15.81 19.83
C GLY A 488 -19.76 15.04 19.05
N ILE A 489 -20.97 15.58 18.93
CA ILE A 489 -22.03 15.03 18.08
C ILE A 489 -22.07 15.86 16.80
N VAL A 490 -21.93 15.20 15.66
CA VAL A 490 -22.12 15.81 14.34
C VAL A 490 -23.56 15.58 13.91
N THR A 491 -24.28 16.66 13.66
CA THR A 491 -25.66 16.62 13.14
C THR A 491 -25.69 17.15 11.73
N LEU A 492 -26.24 16.37 10.81
CA LEU A 492 -26.56 16.78 9.46
C LEU A 492 -28.06 17.03 9.33
N SER A 493 -28.46 18.08 8.64
CA SER A 493 -29.88 18.44 8.48
C SER A 493 -30.20 18.96 7.08
N ASN A 494 -31.23 18.41 6.43
CA ASN A 494 -31.73 18.85 5.13
C ASN A 494 -33.26 18.91 5.18
N GLY A 495 -33.80 20.10 5.47
CA GLY A 495 -35.24 20.27 5.68
C GLY A 495 -35.70 19.56 6.96
N ALA A 496 -36.67 18.65 6.83
CA ALA A 496 -37.20 17.86 7.94
C ALA A 496 -36.32 16.65 8.31
N GLU A 497 -35.39 16.27 7.44
CA GLU A 497 -34.49 15.14 7.67
C GLU A 497 -33.30 15.59 8.51
N SER A 498 -32.98 14.82 9.55
CA SER A 498 -31.79 15.05 10.37
C SER A 498 -31.16 13.74 10.83
N ILE A 499 -29.85 13.68 10.69
CA ILE A 499 -29.02 12.56 11.15
C ILE A 499 -28.12 13.05 12.27
N LYS A 500 -28.05 12.30 13.36
CA LYS A 500 -27.09 12.52 14.44
C LYS A 500 -26.05 11.39 14.39
N LEU A 501 -24.82 11.75 14.03
CA LEU A 501 -23.68 10.85 14.01
C LEU A 501 -22.98 10.92 15.37
N LYS A 502 -22.83 9.76 16.00
CA LYS A 502 -22.20 9.65 17.33
C LYS A 502 -20.68 9.57 17.18
N SER A 503 -19.96 10.14 18.14
CA SER A 503 -18.49 10.24 18.11
C SER A 503 -17.75 8.90 18.03
N ASP A 504 -18.34 7.81 18.54
CA ASP A 504 -17.73 6.48 18.55
C ASP A 504 -17.66 5.84 17.15
N ALA A 505 -18.55 6.22 16.25
CA ALA A 505 -18.56 5.79 14.85
C ALA A 505 -17.74 6.70 13.92
N LEU A 506 -17.22 7.82 14.40
CA LEU A 506 -16.51 8.81 13.59
C LEU A 506 -14.99 8.59 13.61
N ILE A 507 -14.35 8.90 12.49
CA ILE A 507 -12.89 8.97 12.39
C ILE A 507 -12.51 10.44 12.21
N SER A 508 -11.62 10.95 13.05
CA SER A 508 -11.08 12.31 12.91
C SER A 508 -9.60 12.27 12.55
N LEU A 509 -9.22 13.05 11.54
CA LEU A 509 -7.82 13.24 11.12
C LEU A 509 -7.66 14.70 10.68
N ASN A 510 -6.68 15.42 11.24
CA ASN A 510 -6.34 16.79 10.86
C ASN A 510 -7.53 17.78 10.83
N GLY A 511 -8.49 17.64 11.75
CA GLY A 511 -9.69 18.49 11.80
C GLY A 511 -10.82 18.06 10.84
N LEU A 512 -10.56 17.09 9.96
CA LEU A 512 -11.59 16.45 9.15
C LEU A 512 -12.27 15.34 9.93
N VAL A 513 -13.56 15.16 9.65
CA VAL A 513 -14.39 14.12 10.23
C VAL A 513 -14.93 13.23 9.11
N TYR A 514 -14.75 11.93 9.28
CA TYR A 514 -15.22 10.90 8.38
C TYR A 514 -16.29 10.07 9.07
N ALA A 515 -17.36 9.73 8.34
CA ALA A 515 -18.45 8.90 8.84
C ALA A 515 -18.73 7.71 7.94
N PRO A 516 -19.30 6.62 8.48
CA PRO A 516 -19.74 5.49 7.69
C PRO A 516 -20.79 5.92 6.65
N VAL A 517 -20.55 5.60 5.37
CA VAL A 517 -21.47 5.92 4.27
C VAL A 517 -22.83 5.26 4.48
N ASN A 518 -22.87 4.11 5.14
CA ASN A 518 -24.12 3.40 5.41
C ASN A 518 -25.05 4.16 6.39
N GLU A 519 -24.50 4.83 7.40
CA GLU A 519 -25.28 5.67 8.33
C GLU A 519 -25.79 6.92 7.62
N LEU A 520 -24.94 7.55 6.81
CA LEU A 520 -25.28 8.71 6.01
C LEU A 520 -26.39 8.40 5.00
N THR A 521 -26.24 7.31 4.24
CA THR A 521 -27.22 6.91 3.22
C THR A 521 -28.55 6.48 3.83
N ALA A 522 -28.54 5.73 4.93
CA ALA A 522 -29.77 5.32 5.62
C ALA A 522 -30.56 6.51 6.18
N GLY A 523 -29.88 7.50 6.78
CA GLY A 523 -30.57 8.63 7.39
C GLY A 523 -31.11 9.67 6.40
N PHE A 524 -30.57 9.74 5.18
CA PHE A 524 -31.05 10.62 4.09
C PHE A 524 -31.89 9.89 3.04
N GLY A 525 -32.18 8.60 3.23
CA GLY A 525 -32.93 7.82 2.25
C GLY A 525 -32.23 7.73 0.88
N ILE A 526 -30.91 7.58 0.89
CA ILE A 526 -30.10 7.49 -0.33
C ILE A 526 -29.93 6.02 -0.72
N VAL A 527 -30.32 5.72 -1.95
CA VAL A 527 -30.13 4.45 -2.64
C VAL A 527 -28.69 4.36 -3.15
N ALA A 528 -28.08 3.18 -3.07
CA ALA A 528 -26.67 3.01 -3.41
C ALA A 528 -26.41 1.80 -4.29
N ALA A 529 -25.37 1.88 -5.13
CA ALA A 529 -24.80 0.77 -5.89
C ALA A 529 -23.28 0.92 -6.03
N PHE A 530 -22.56 -0.19 -6.08
CA PHE A 530 -21.18 -0.23 -6.57
C PHE A 530 -21.17 -0.71 -8.01
N ASP A 531 -20.40 -0.02 -8.85
CA ASP A 531 -20.03 -0.52 -10.16
C ASP A 531 -18.56 -0.92 -10.17
N HIS A 532 -18.30 -2.14 -10.65
CA HIS A 532 -16.96 -2.70 -10.81
C HIS A 532 -16.23 -2.16 -12.05
N GLY A 533 -16.87 -1.26 -12.79
CA GLY A 533 -16.28 -0.50 -13.88
C GLY A 533 -16.78 -1.00 -15.23
N LEU A 534 -16.98 -0.06 -16.16
CA LEU A 534 -17.38 -0.37 -17.53
C LEU A 534 -16.34 -1.25 -18.23
N PRO A 535 -16.74 -2.14 -19.15
CA PRO A 535 -15.79 -2.88 -19.98
C PRO A 535 -14.81 -1.93 -20.69
N GLY A 536 -13.51 -2.06 -20.38
CA GLY A 536 -12.45 -1.17 -20.89
C GLY A 536 -11.93 -0.14 -19.86
N GLU A 537 -12.63 0.04 -18.74
CA GLU A 537 -12.22 0.88 -17.61
C GLU A 537 -11.77 0.03 -16.40
N ASN A 538 -11.03 -1.06 -16.67
CA ASN A 538 -10.49 -1.95 -15.64
C ASN A 538 -9.84 -1.13 -14.51
N GLY A 539 -10.42 -1.20 -13.30
CA GLY A 539 -9.90 -0.55 -12.09
C GLY A 539 -10.62 0.72 -11.63
N LYS A 540 -11.58 1.27 -12.38
CA LYS A 540 -12.37 2.44 -11.93
C LYS A 540 -13.65 2.01 -11.20
N ARG A 541 -13.53 1.69 -9.90
CA ARG A 541 -14.72 1.47 -9.05
C ARG A 541 -15.52 2.76 -8.93
N GLN A 542 -16.81 2.70 -9.18
CA GLN A 542 -17.72 3.83 -8.98
C GLN A 542 -18.70 3.51 -7.86
N LEU A 543 -18.87 4.46 -6.95
CA LEU A 543 -19.88 4.42 -5.91
C LEU A 543 -21.03 5.33 -6.34
N PHE A 544 -22.15 4.74 -6.72
CA PHE A 544 -23.36 5.46 -7.09
C PHE A 544 -24.24 5.65 -5.87
N LEU A 545 -24.55 6.90 -5.54
CA LEU A 545 -25.47 7.31 -4.50
C LEU A 545 -26.58 8.16 -5.14
N TYR A 546 -27.84 7.80 -4.90
CA TYR A 546 -28.98 8.56 -5.41
C TYR A 546 -29.96 8.82 -4.30
N SER A 547 -30.32 10.07 -4.10
CA SER A 547 -31.38 10.42 -3.17
C SER A 547 -32.70 9.79 -3.64
N ASN A 548 -33.51 9.31 -2.70
CA ASN A 548 -34.91 8.93 -2.97
C ASN A 548 -35.76 10.10 -3.50
N ARG A 549 -35.21 11.32 -3.54
CA ARG A 549 -35.80 12.52 -4.12
C ARG A 549 -35.65 12.55 -5.64
N MET A 550 -34.72 11.78 -6.22
CA MET A 550 -34.64 11.64 -7.67
C MET A 550 -35.89 10.91 -8.17
N ASN A 551 -36.69 11.64 -8.95
CA ASN A 551 -37.85 11.06 -9.62
C ASN A 551 -37.48 10.51 -11.01
N GLN A 552 -38.38 9.72 -11.58
CA GLN A 552 -38.16 9.06 -12.87
C GLN A 552 -37.88 10.04 -14.01
N GLU A 553 -38.53 11.22 -14.03
CA GLU A 553 -38.28 12.24 -15.06
C GLU A 553 -36.87 12.83 -14.97
N GLN A 554 -36.44 13.16 -13.74
CA GLN A 554 -35.10 13.66 -13.47
C GLN A 554 -34.03 12.62 -13.83
N PHE A 555 -34.29 11.35 -13.53
CA PHE A 555 -33.41 10.25 -13.91
C PHE A 555 -33.26 10.16 -15.44
N LEU A 556 -34.38 10.17 -16.18
CA LEU A 556 -34.35 10.09 -17.65
C LEU A 556 -33.72 11.33 -18.30
N ALA A 557 -33.84 12.50 -17.67
CA ALA A 557 -33.14 13.70 -18.11
C ALA A 557 -31.62 13.62 -17.88
N THR A 558 -31.20 12.93 -16.81
CA THR A 558 -29.78 12.73 -16.46
C THR A 558 -29.16 11.64 -17.32
N TYR A 559 -29.93 10.60 -17.64
CA TYR A 559 -29.53 9.41 -18.42
C TYR A 559 -30.45 9.23 -19.63
N PRO A 560 -30.32 10.07 -20.67
CA PRO A 560 -31.14 9.96 -21.89
C PRO A 560 -30.95 8.62 -22.63
N GLU A 561 -29.84 7.93 -22.38
CA GLU A 561 -29.53 6.59 -22.89
C GLU A 561 -30.24 5.45 -22.15
N ALA A 562 -30.92 5.73 -21.03
CA ALA A 562 -31.53 4.70 -20.20
C ALA A 562 -32.65 3.96 -20.93
N VAL A 563 -32.57 2.62 -20.95
CA VAL A 563 -33.53 1.77 -21.64
C VAL A 563 -34.46 1.11 -20.64
N ARG A 564 -35.77 1.20 -20.87
CA ARG A 564 -36.75 0.51 -20.02
C ARG A 564 -36.63 -1.00 -20.18
N VAL A 565 -36.55 -1.71 -19.06
CA VAL A 565 -36.39 -3.17 -19.01
C VAL A 565 -37.70 -3.79 -18.52
N ASN A 566 -38.40 -4.50 -19.42
CA ASN A 566 -39.76 -5.01 -19.14
C ASN A 566 -39.78 -6.42 -18.50
N ASN A 567 -38.64 -7.10 -18.36
CA ASN A 567 -38.58 -8.54 -18.05
C ASN A 567 -37.72 -8.92 -16.82
N GLN A 568 -37.33 -7.97 -15.96
CA GLN A 568 -36.62 -8.35 -14.74
C GLN A 568 -37.61 -8.78 -13.67
N ALA A 569 -37.50 -10.05 -13.27
CA ALA A 569 -38.19 -10.53 -12.07
C ALA A 569 -37.57 -9.87 -10.84
N PHE A 570 -38.36 -9.09 -10.11
CA PHE A 570 -37.99 -8.55 -8.80
C PHE A 570 -38.83 -9.21 -7.71
N TYR A 571 -38.43 -9.05 -6.45
CA TYR A 571 -39.18 -9.60 -5.32
C TYR A 571 -39.95 -8.50 -4.60
N ARG A 572 -41.17 -8.78 -4.12
CA ARG A 572 -41.99 -7.86 -3.30
C ARG A 572 -42.38 -8.46 -1.95
N SER A 573 -42.64 -7.60 -0.95
CA SER A 573 -43.07 -7.99 0.39
C SER A 573 -44.56 -8.28 0.38
N ILE A 574 -44.98 -9.36 1.02
CA ILE A 574 -46.37 -9.63 1.36
C ILE A 574 -46.44 -9.74 2.90
N GLY A 575 -47.21 -8.85 3.53
CA GLY A 575 -47.46 -8.90 4.97
C GLY A 575 -46.21 -8.76 5.85
N GLY A 576 -45.19 -8.03 5.38
CA GLY A 576 -43.98 -7.67 6.14
C GLY A 576 -42.98 -8.81 6.42
N ASN A 577 -43.36 -10.06 6.16
CA ASN A 577 -42.54 -11.24 6.51
C ASN A 577 -42.44 -12.30 5.38
N GLN A 578 -43.12 -12.11 4.26
CA GLN A 578 -43.05 -13.02 3.11
C GLN A 578 -42.58 -12.28 1.87
N VAL A 579 -41.76 -12.93 1.03
CA VAL A 579 -41.33 -12.38 -0.27
C VAL A 579 -41.91 -13.21 -1.40
N GLU A 580 -42.45 -12.55 -2.42
CA GLU A 580 -42.85 -13.21 -3.68
C GLU A 580 -42.06 -12.67 -4.86
N ARG A 581 -41.77 -13.55 -5.82
CA ARG A 581 -41.18 -13.17 -7.10
C ARG A 581 -42.27 -12.56 -7.99
N VAL A 582 -42.11 -11.31 -8.36
CA VAL A 582 -42.98 -10.58 -9.29
C VAL A 582 -42.53 -10.88 -10.73
N THR A 583 -43.46 -11.32 -11.57
CA THR A 583 -43.25 -11.57 -13.01
C THR A 583 -44.46 -11.09 -13.81
N GLY A 584 -44.25 -10.65 -15.05
CA GLY A 584 -45.32 -10.33 -15.99
C GLY A 584 -46.24 -9.18 -15.57
N ALA A 585 -47.56 -9.38 -15.67
CA ALA A 585 -48.59 -8.34 -15.48
C ALA A 585 -48.69 -7.75 -14.06
N LYS A 586 -47.98 -8.31 -13.06
CA LYS A 586 -47.97 -7.81 -11.67
C LYS A 586 -46.95 -6.67 -11.43
N THR A 587 -46.48 -6.01 -12.49
CA THR A 587 -45.48 -4.94 -12.47
C THR A 587 -46.10 -3.52 -12.45
N GLU A 588 -47.42 -3.40 -12.32
CA GLU A 588 -48.10 -2.11 -12.23
C GLU A 588 -47.52 -1.22 -11.11
N GLY A 589 -47.23 0.04 -11.44
CA GLY A 589 -46.57 1.00 -10.56
C GLY A 589 -45.04 0.94 -10.56
N TYR A 590 -44.42 -0.09 -11.15
CA TYR A 590 -42.96 -0.24 -11.22
C TYR A 590 -42.41 0.08 -12.62
N ALA A 591 -41.25 0.75 -12.66
CA ALA A 591 -40.49 0.96 -13.87
C ALA A 591 -39.00 0.74 -13.60
N THR A 592 -38.38 -0.18 -14.33
CA THR A 592 -36.94 -0.44 -14.25
C THR A 592 -36.25 0.04 -15.51
N TYR A 593 -35.14 0.77 -15.34
CA TYR A 593 -34.34 1.31 -16.42
C TYR A 593 -32.90 0.84 -16.31
N GLY A 594 -32.36 0.26 -17.38
CA GLY A 594 -30.95 -0.13 -17.46
C GLY A 594 -30.10 1.00 -18.05
N ILE A 595 -28.94 1.24 -17.44
CA ILE A 595 -27.84 2.03 -17.99
C ILE A 595 -26.57 1.16 -18.03
N TYR A 596 -25.77 1.33 -19.09
CA TYR A 596 -24.45 0.70 -19.21
C TYR A 596 -24.41 -0.84 -19.06
N ASN A 597 -25.39 -1.55 -19.64
CA ASN A 597 -25.54 -3.02 -19.69
C ASN A 597 -25.66 -3.79 -18.37
N GLU A 598 -25.34 -3.22 -17.20
CA GLU A 598 -25.39 -3.95 -15.92
C GLU A 598 -26.02 -3.20 -14.74
N LEU A 599 -26.25 -1.88 -14.84
CA LEU A 599 -26.84 -1.08 -13.76
C LEU A 599 -28.32 -0.75 -14.03
N TYR A 600 -29.22 -1.13 -13.14
CA TYR A 600 -30.66 -1.04 -13.27
C TYR A 600 -31.27 -0.19 -12.14
N PHE A 601 -32.05 0.81 -12.51
CA PHE A 601 -32.72 1.73 -11.60
C PHE A 601 -34.19 1.39 -11.55
N THR A 602 -34.69 1.01 -10.37
CA THR A 602 -36.10 0.64 -10.19
C THR A 602 -36.85 1.74 -9.47
N PHE A 603 -37.91 2.21 -10.13
CA PHE A 603 -38.84 3.21 -9.63
C PHE A 603 -40.16 2.54 -9.23
N LYS A 604 -40.76 3.01 -8.14
CA LYS A 604 -42.15 2.73 -7.77
C LYS A 604 -42.89 4.06 -7.68
N ASP A 605 -44.01 4.18 -8.41
CA ASP A 605 -44.83 5.40 -8.44
C ASP A 605 -43.99 6.66 -8.74
N GLY A 606 -43.02 6.53 -9.66
CA GLY A 606 -42.11 7.60 -10.07
C GLY A 606 -40.96 7.90 -9.10
N LYS A 607 -40.84 7.20 -7.96
CA LYS A 607 -39.77 7.38 -6.96
C LYS A 607 -38.74 6.26 -7.04
N LEU A 608 -37.46 6.60 -6.98
CA LEU A 608 -36.38 5.61 -6.96
C LEU A 608 -36.43 4.81 -5.64
N ILE A 609 -36.47 3.48 -5.75
CA ILE A 609 -36.52 2.57 -4.59
C ILE A 609 -35.33 1.62 -4.50
N SER A 610 -34.66 1.34 -5.62
CA SER A 610 -33.46 0.52 -5.64
C SER A 610 -32.62 0.78 -6.89
N ILE A 611 -31.31 0.52 -6.75
CA ILE A 611 -30.38 0.39 -7.86
C ILE A 611 -29.81 -1.03 -7.78
N ASP A 612 -29.75 -1.72 -8.91
CA ASP A 612 -29.27 -3.09 -9.07
C ASP A 612 -28.11 -3.09 -10.05
N ASN A 613 -26.91 -3.46 -9.62
CA ASN A 613 -25.88 -3.92 -10.53
C ASN A 613 -25.93 -5.44 -10.46
N GLY A 614 -26.17 -6.15 -11.57
CA GLY A 614 -26.67 -7.55 -11.72
C GLY A 614 -26.29 -8.68 -10.73
N LEU A 615 -25.44 -8.41 -9.74
CA LEU A 615 -25.04 -9.23 -8.59
C LEU A 615 -25.54 -8.70 -7.21
N TYR A 616 -25.70 -7.39 -7.00
CA TYR A 616 -25.98 -6.77 -5.68
C TYR A 616 -26.89 -5.52 -5.76
N PRO A 617 -28.22 -5.67 -5.80
CA PRO A 617 -29.11 -4.54 -5.60
C PRO A 617 -29.00 -3.97 -4.21
N SER A 618 -29.27 -2.67 -4.03
CA SER A 618 -29.42 -2.11 -2.70
C SER A 618 -30.26 -0.85 -2.60
N ALA A 619 -30.94 -0.71 -1.46
CA ALA A 619 -31.58 0.52 -1.03
C ALA A 619 -30.66 1.44 -0.22
N THR A 620 -29.52 0.95 0.29
CA THR A 620 -28.54 1.75 1.09
C THR A 620 -27.15 1.11 1.02
N MET A 621 -26.08 1.84 1.33
CA MET A 621 -24.72 1.26 1.33
C MET A 621 -24.51 0.09 2.30
N LYS A 622 -25.29 0.04 3.40
CA LYS A 622 -25.29 -1.09 4.34
C LYS A 622 -25.57 -2.42 3.63
N GLY A 623 -26.31 -2.37 2.52
CA GLY A 623 -26.70 -3.54 1.80
C GLY A 623 -25.67 -4.10 0.80
N LEU A 624 -24.68 -3.28 0.43
CA LEU A 624 -23.62 -3.64 -0.52
C LEU A 624 -22.34 -4.11 0.17
N GLN A 625 -22.10 -3.67 1.40
CA GLN A 625 -20.82 -3.83 2.11
C GLN A 625 -20.42 -5.29 2.44
N ASN A 626 -21.31 -6.26 2.28
CA ASN A 626 -21.01 -7.66 2.58
C ASN A 626 -20.46 -8.39 1.34
N TYR A 627 -19.20 -8.07 1.02
CA TYR A 627 -18.39 -8.60 -0.08
C TYR A 627 -17.92 -10.05 0.15
N GLU A 628 -18.73 -10.90 0.78
CA GLU A 628 -18.38 -12.32 0.86
C GLU A 628 -19.50 -13.13 0.24
N ASP A 629 -19.21 -13.72 -0.92
CA ASP A 629 -20.09 -14.56 -1.74
C ASP A 629 -20.52 -15.86 -1.04
N LYS A 630 -20.50 -15.89 0.30
CA LYS A 630 -20.64 -17.10 1.12
C LYS A 630 -21.76 -16.95 2.14
N PHE A 631 -22.61 -17.97 2.16
CA PHE A 631 -23.74 -18.12 3.07
C PHE A 631 -23.44 -17.81 4.54
N ASN A 632 -22.33 -18.35 5.06
CA ASN A 632 -21.95 -18.17 6.46
C ASN A 632 -21.59 -16.72 6.79
N SER A 633 -21.06 -15.97 5.83
CA SER A 633 -20.66 -14.57 6.02
C SER A 633 -21.88 -13.66 6.13
N VAL A 634 -22.94 -13.97 5.38
CA VAL A 634 -24.25 -13.30 5.53
C VAL A 634 -24.87 -13.60 6.90
N ILE A 635 -24.83 -14.85 7.36
CA ILE A 635 -25.30 -15.21 8.70
C ILE A 635 -24.47 -14.54 9.80
N GLN A 636 -23.15 -14.46 9.64
CA GLN A 636 -22.28 -13.79 10.59
C GLN A 636 -22.58 -12.29 10.66
N ALA A 637 -22.86 -11.65 9.53
CA ALA A 637 -23.13 -10.22 9.46
C ALA A 637 -24.53 -9.83 9.93
N TYR A 638 -25.55 -10.67 9.68
CA TYR A 638 -26.96 -10.34 9.94
C TYR A 638 -27.65 -11.23 10.98
N GLY A 639 -26.95 -12.23 11.51
CA GLY A 639 -27.52 -13.26 12.37
C GLY A 639 -28.20 -14.38 11.57
N ALA A 640 -28.75 -15.36 12.28
CA ALA A 640 -29.53 -16.43 11.67
C ALA A 640 -30.88 -15.88 11.17
N ALA A 641 -31.20 -16.12 9.90
CA ALA A 641 -32.50 -15.80 9.31
C ALA A 641 -33.36 -17.04 9.12
N LYS A 642 -34.66 -16.83 8.92
CA LYS A 642 -35.56 -17.86 8.41
C LYS A 642 -35.16 -18.15 6.96
N SER A 643 -34.74 -19.39 6.72
CA SER A 643 -34.42 -19.90 5.39
C SER A 643 -35.68 -20.39 4.67
N ILE A 644 -35.82 -20.02 3.40
CA ILE A 644 -36.87 -20.48 2.49
C ILE A 644 -36.20 -21.21 1.34
N LYS A 645 -36.50 -22.51 1.18
CA LYS A 645 -36.03 -23.27 0.01
C LYS A 645 -36.79 -22.83 -1.25
N SER A 646 -36.06 -22.54 -2.32
CA SER A 646 -36.62 -22.16 -3.63
C SER A 646 -35.85 -22.88 -4.74
N GLY A 647 -36.38 -24.02 -5.19
CA GLY A 647 -35.73 -24.88 -6.18
C GLY A 647 -34.40 -25.46 -5.66
N SER A 648 -33.32 -25.29 -6.43
CA SER A 648 -31.95 -25.66 -6.04
C SER A 648 -31.27 -24.65 -5.11
N GLY A 649 -31.96 -23.56 -4.76
CA GLY A 649 -31.41 -22.48 -3.96
C GLY A 649 -32.10 -22.24 -2.62
N GLU A 650 -31.45 -21.41 -1.81
CA GLU A 650 -31.85 -21.06 -0.45
C GLU A 650 -31.99 -19.54 -0.34
N ILE A 651 -33.13 -19.07 0.20
CA ILE A 651 -33.42 -17.65 0.39
C ILE A 651 -33.36 -17.32 1.88
N LEU A 652 -32.51 -16.37 2.27
CA LEU A 652 -32.49 -15.79 3.61
C LEU A 652 -33.17 -14.42 3.59
N VAL A 653 -34.12 -14.19 4.50
CA VAL A 653 -34.85 -12.92 4.59
C VAL A 653 -34.56 -12.23 5.91
N TYR A 654 -34.16 -10.96 5.84
CA TYR A 654 -33.87 -10.10 6.98
C TYR A 654 -34.75 -8.84 6.92
N PRO A 655 -35.80 -8.75 7.76
CA PRO A 655 -36.63 -7.55 7.83
C PRO A 655 -35.85 -6.35 8.38
N SER A 656 -36.04 -5.20 7.77
CA SER A 656 -35.57 -3.89 8.23
C SER A 656 -36.78 -2.97 8.44
N LYS A 657 -36.54 -1.71 8.83
CA LYS A 657 -37.61 -0.74 9.10
C LYS A 657 -38.45 -0.43 7.86
N ASP A 658 -37.80 -0.34 6.70
CA ASP A 658 -38.40 0.18 5.47
C ASP A 658 -38.36 -0.82 4.29
N HIS A 659 -37.64 -1.94 4.44
CA HIS A 659 -37.49 -2.98 3.42
C HIS A 659 -37.12 -4.33 4.06
N MET A 660 -37.31 -5.42 3.33
CA MET A 660 -36.71 -6.72 3.60
C MET A 660 -35.47 -6.91 2.74
N LYS A 661 -34.39 -7.38 3.33
CA LYS A 661 -33.21 -7.84 2.59
C LYS A 661 -33.35 -9.34 2.32
N VAL A 662 -33.09 -9.74 1.10
CA VAL A 662 -33.27 -11.11 0.64
C VAL A 662 -31.95 -11.57 0.04
N PHE A 663 -31.43 -12.71 0.48
CA PHE A 663 -30.19 -13.28 -0.06
C PHE A 663 -30.54 -14.63 -0.68
N TYR A 664 -30.30 -14.79 -1.97
CA TYR A 664 -30.50 -16.03 -2.70
C TYR A 664 -29.18 -16.73 -2.95
N PHE A 665 -29.07 -17.96 -2.46
CA PHE A 665 -27.90 -18.81 -2.57
C PHE A 665 -28.21 -20.03 -3.43
N VAL A 666 -27.20 -20.55 -4.13
CA VAL A 666 -27.22 -21.90 -4.70
C VAL A 666 -26.06 -22.66 -4.06
N GLY A 667 -26.37 -23.74 -3.34
CA GLY A 667 -25.40 -24.34 -2.42
C GLY A 667 -25.00 -23.34 -1.32
N LYS A 668 -23.70 -23.02 -1.24
CA LYS A 668 -23.17 -22.02 -0.28
C LYS A 668 -22.78 -20.70 -0.93
N GLU A 669 -22.99 -20.57 -2.24
CA GLU A 669 -22.57 -19.41 -3.01
C GLU A 669 -23.73 -18.43 -3.18
N LEU A 670 -23.49 -17.18 -2.79
CA LEU A 670 -24.44 -16.10 -2.98
C LEU A 670 -24.58 -15.85 -4.47
N GLN A 671 -25.80 -16.01 -4.98
CA GLN A 671 -26.10 -15.77 -6.39
C GLN A 671 -26.64 -14.36 -6.59
N ARG A 672 -27.53 -13.91 -5.69
CA ARG A 672 -28.17 -12.60 -5.76
C ARG A 672 -28.55 -12.10 -4.37
N VAL A 673 -28.49 -10.79 -4.18
CA VAL A 673 -29.19 -10.10 -3.09
C VAL A 673 -30.43 -9.44 -3.68
N PHE A 674 -31.48 -9.19 -2.90
CA PHE A 674 -32.61 -8.35 -3.30
C PHE A 674 -33.05 -7.48 -2.13
N TYR A 675 -33.54 -6.28 -2.46
CA TYR A 675 -34.12 -5.36 -1.49
C TYR A 675 -35.57 -5.18 -1.85
N VAL A 676 -36.41 -5.48 -0.88
CA VAL A 676 -37.83 -5.63 -1.10
C VAL A 676 -38.54 -4.62 -0.20
N PRO A 677 -39.10 -3.52 -0.73
CA PRO A 677 -39.82 -2.55 0.09
C PRO A 677 -40.90 -3.24 0.93
N ILE A 678 -41.03 -2.86 2.20
CA ILE A 678 -42.14 -3.34 3.04
C ILE A 678 -43.36 -2.51 2.70
N GLU A 679 -44.37 -3.12 2.10
CA GLU A 679 -45.69 -2.51 1.98
C GLU A 679 -46.30 -2.43 3.39
N LYS A 680 -46.61 -1.20 3.82
CA LYS A 680 -47.31 -0.92 5.07
C LYS A 680 -48.79 -1.15 4.94
#